data_AF-A0A1V2PUK3-F1
#
_entry.id   AF-A0A1V2PUK3-F1
#
_cell.length_a   1.000
_cell.length_b   1.000
_cell.length_c   1.000
_cell.angle_alpha   90.00
_cell.angle_beta   90.00
_cell.angle_gamma   90.00
#
_symmetry.space_group_name_H-M   'P 1'
#
loop_
_entity.id
_entity.type
_entity.pdbx_description
1 polymer ?
#
loop_
_entity_poly.entity_id
_entity_poly.type
_entity_poly.pdbx_seq_one_letter_code
_entity_poly.pdbx_strand_id
1 'polypeptide(L)'
;MSKFSTAAKRLLVGRPFRSDTLGHTLLPKRVALPVFASDALSSVAYAPQEIFLTLSIAGIASFAFAPWIGLAVIIVLLTVVMSYRQNVHAYPSGGGDYEVATVNLGPKAGLTVASALLVDYVLTVAVSISSAAENLGALVPWIGQNKVLFSVIAIVLLTAMNLRGVRESGTAFAIPTYAFMVGIFVMLGWGFFRTAVLGDDVRAPSAGLELHAENDHLMGFAFVFLVLRAFTQGCAALTGVEAISNGVPAFKKPKSRNAATTLLMLGTISVAMFMGVIYLARQTGVVLAEHPETQLTNAPAGYRQDTVIAQLSQAVFAGFPPGFFFVIGFTALILVLAANTAFNGFPVLGSILAQDRYLPRQLHTRGDRLAFSNGILFLAGFAILLVVAFEADPTKLIPLYTVGVFVSFTLSQSGMIRHWNRLLRNESDPNARRRMRRSQGINAFGLAMTGTVLVIVLITKFLVGAWIAIAAMTAIFALMMGIKKHYDRVADELREAEEDRPTVMPSRNHAIVLVSKLHLPTRRALAYAKATRPDVLEAVTVNVDDRDTRMLVKDWEANGFKIPLKVIESPYREITKPVLDYVKRMRSKNPRDVVTVFIPEYVVGRWWEHFLHNQSALRLKGRLLFQPGVMVTSVPWQLASSEKVHDKAVIAPGSVRRGLHGEDTK
;
A
#
# COMPACT_ATOMS: atom_id res chain seq x y z
N MET A 1 -22.85 9.64 -2.49
CA MET A 1 -22.27 8.83 -1.40
C MET A 1 -23.10 9.02 -0.14
N SER A 2 -23.47 7.92 0.54
CA SER A 2 -24.22 7.98 1.80
C SER A 2 -23.51 8.85 2.83
N LYS A 3 -24.26 9.65 3.60
CA LYS A 3 -23.73 10.44 4.72
C LYS A 3 -23.12 9.58 5.82
N PHE A 4 -23.55 8.32 6.00
CA PHE A 4 -22.89 7.40 6.92
C PHE A 4 -21.53 6.98 6.37
N SER A 5 -21.46 6.63 5.08
CA SER A 5 -20.16 6.40 4.43
C SER A 5 -19.28 7.65 4.54
N THR A 6 -19.81 8.85 4.35
CA THR A 6 -19.03 10.10 4.44
C THR A 6 -18.68 10.48 5.89
N ALA A 7 -19.56 10.23 6.87
CA ALA A 7 -19.36 10.54 8.28
C ALA A 7 -18.49 9.49 8.97
N ALA A 8 -18.72 8.19 8.75
CA ALA A 8 -17.82 7.12 9.13
C ALA A 8 -16.46 7.31 8.46
N LYS A 9 -16.41 7.72 7.19
CA LYS A 9 -15.16 8.11 6.51
C LYS A 9 -14.55 9.39 7.09
N ARG A 10 -15.32 10.37 7.55
CA ARG A 10 -14.77 11.55 8.24
C ARG A 10 -14.33 11.24 9.67
N LEU A 11 -14.88 10.19 10.29
CA LEU A 11 -14.49 9.72 11.61
C LEU A 11 -13.23 8.83 11.53
N LEU A 12 -13.15 7.98 10.50
CA LEU A 12 -12.06 7.04 10.23
C LEU A 12 -10.90 7.70 9.49
N VAL A 13 -11.20 8.46 8.43
CA VAL A 13 -10.21 9.10 7.56
C VAL A 13 -9.97 10.55 8.01
N GLY A 14 -11.00 11.34 8.36
CA GLY A 14 -10.88 12.77 8.77
C GLY A 14 -11.27 13.79 7.67
N ARG A 15 -10.89 15.07 7.80
CA ARG A 15 -11.14 16.13 6.78
C ARG A 15 -10.15 16.08 5.58
N PRO A 16 -10.59 16.32 4.33
CA PRO A 16 -9.71 16.39 3.16
C PRO A 16 -8.64 17.49 3.31
N PHE A 17 -7.42 17.21 2.87
CA PHE A 17 -6.32 18.18 2.82
C PHE A 17 -6.53 19.14 1.64
N ARG A 18 -6.15 20.42 1.79
CA ARG A 18 -6.06 21.34 0.65
C ARG A 18 -4.84 20.97 -0.19
N SER A 19 -5.01 20.85 -1.50
CA SER A 19 -3.95 20.56 -2.47
C SER A 19 -2.73 21.48 -2.32
N ASP A 20 -2.99 22.73 -1.93
CA ASP A 20 -1.99 23.80 -1.78
C ASP A 20 -1.15 23.67 -0.49
N THR A 21 -1.52 22.74 0.41
CA THR A 21 -0.82 22.44 1.66
C THR A 21 -0.09 21.08 1.65
N LEU A 22 -0.12 20.34 0.54
CA LEU A 22 0.64 19.10 0.34
C LEU A 22 2.11 19.33 -0.04
N GLY A 23 2.64 20.52 0.24
CA GLY A 23 4.09 20.72 0.29
C GLY A 23 4.64 19.96 1.49
N HIS A 24 5.01 18.69 1.30
CA HIS A 24 5.80 17.96 2.28
C HIS A 24 6.97 18.85 2.72
N THR A 25 7.08 19.12 4.02
CA THR A 25 8.24 19.81 4.57
C THR A 25 9.46 19.00 4.20
N LEU A 26 10.26 19.54 3.27
CA LEU A 26 11.48 18.87 2.80
C LEU A 26 12.32 18.48 4.01
N LEU A 27 12.70 17.20 4.09
CA LEU A 27 13.36 16.65 5.25
C LEU A 27 14.88 16.88 5.16
N PRO A 28 15.53 17.42 6.23
CA PRO A 28 16.99 17.40 6.31
C PRO A 28 17.48 15.96 6.48
N LYS A 29 18.71 15.66 6.05
CA LYS A 29 19.30 14.31 6.10
C LYS A 29 19.24 13.63 7.49
N ARG A 30 19.35 14.42 8.57
CA ARG A 30 19.26 13.93 9.97
C ARG A 30 17.87 13.41 10.33
N VAL A 31 16.82 13.87 9.65
CA VAL A 31 15.45 13.38 9.86
C VAL A 31 15.09 12.35 8.79
N ALA A 32 15.58 12.55 7.57
CA ALA A 32 15.32 11.65 6.46
C ALA A 32 15.92 10.24 6.66
N LEU A 33 17.12 10.12 7.27
CA LEU A 33 17.69 8.81 7.61
C LEU A 33 16.70 8.02 8.49
N PRO A 34 16.33 8.45 9.71
CA PRO A 34 15.36 7.73 10.53
C PRO A 34 14.02 7.39 9.89
N VAL A 35 13.51 8.26 9.02
CA VAL A 35 12.18 8.13 8.40
C VAL A 35 12.19 7.12 7.26
N PHE A 36 13.21 7.13 6.40
CA PHE A 36 13.29 6.25 5.23
C PHE A 36 14.15 5.00 5.45
N ALA A 37 15.02 5.01 6.46
CA ALA A 37 15.90 3.90 6.79
C ALA A 37 15.33 2.97 7.88
N SER A 38 14.17 3.28 8.46
CA SER A 38 13.60 2.45 9.53
C SER A 38 13.43 1.00 9.11
N ASP A 39 12.95 0.78 7.89
CA ASP A 39 12.79 -0.55 7.30
C ASP A 39 14.13 -1.32 7.26
N ALA A 40 15.12 -0.79 6.54
CA ALA A 40 16.44 -1.42 6.40
C ALA A 40 17.24 -1.53 7.71
N LEU A 41 17.07 -0.60 8.66
CA LEU A 41 17.72 -0.69 9.98
C LEU A 41 17.04 -1.72 10.87
N SER A 42 15.70 -1.83 10.78
CA SER A 42 14.94 -2.81 11.55
C SER A 42 15.24 -4.24 11.12
N SER A 43 15.67 -4.47 9.86
CA SER A 43 16.08 -5.78 9.37
C SER A 43 17.24 -6.41 10.16
N VAL A 44 18.05 -5.59 10.83
CA VAL A 44 19.12 -6.09 11.71
C VAL A 44 18.56 -6.79 12.96
N ALA A 45 17.31 -6.54 13.34
CA ALA A 45 16.69 -7.17 14.49
C ALA A 45 16.29 -8.64 14.24
N TYR A 46 16.06 -9.04 12.99
CA TYR A 46 15.64 -10.40 12.63
C TYR A 46 16.60 -11.13 11.69
N ALA A 47 17.30 -10.45 10.76
CA ALA A 47 18.10 -11.12 9.76
C ALA A 47 19.31 -11.91 10.32
N PRO A 48 20.06 -11.43 11.34
CA PRO A 48 21.06 -12.25 12.01
C PRO A 48 20.46 -13.50 12.66
N GLN A 49 19.28 -13.36 13.28
CA GLN A 49 18.57 -14.47 13.92
C GLN A 49 18.25 -15.57 12.92
N GLU A 50 17.77 -15.21 11.72
CA GLU A 50 17.44 -16.19 10.68
C GLU A 50 18.65 -17.00 10.18
N ILE A 51 19.86 -16.42 10.22
CA ILE A 51 21.09 -17.17 9.92
C ILE A 51 21.27 -18.28 10.97
N PHE A 52 21.18 -17.95 12.26
CA PHE A 52 21.33 -18.93 13.33
C PHE A 52 20.21 -19.98 13.33
N LEU A 53 18.96 -19.57 13.13
CA LEU A 53 17.83 -20.51 13.00
C LEU A 53 18.05 -21.52 11.88
N THR A 54 18.47 -21.06 10.69
CA THR A 54 18.69 -21.97 9.56
C THR A 54 19.89 -22.90 9.79
N LEU A 55 20.96 -22.38 10.40
CA LEU A 55 22.12 -23.18 10.74
C LEU A 55 21.80 -24.25 11.80
N SER A 56 20.83 -24.00 12.67
CA SER A 56 20.47 -24.90 13.78
C SER A 56 20.12 -26.31 13.34
N ILE A 57 19.60 -26.50 12.12
CA ILE A 57 19.29 -27.81 11.53
C ILE A 57 20.52 -28.72 11.48
N ALA A 58 21.70 -28.15 11.19
CA ALA A 58 22.98 -28.87 11.14
C ALA A 58 23.67 -28.95 12.52
N GLY A 59 22.98 -28.55 13.59
CA GLY A 59 23.50 -28.54 14.96
C GLY A 59 24.45 -27.38 15.25
N ILE A 60 24.93 -27.32 16.50
CA ILE A 60 25.64 -26.15 17.04
C ILE A 60 26.99 -25.86 16.35
N ALA A 61 27.67 -26.89 15.84
CA ALA A 61 28.94 -26.75 15.15
C ALA A 61 28.83 -25.87 13.89
N SER A 62 27.67 -25.88 13.23
CA SER A 62 27.41 -25.08 12.03
C SER A 62 27.41 -23.57 12.31
N PHE A 63 27.20 -23.13 13.56
CA PHE A 63 27.25 -21.71 13.93
C PHE A 63 28.62 -21.09 13.69
N ALA A 64 29.67 -21.91 13.54
CA ALA A 64 30.98 -21.47 13.10
C ALA A 64 30.99 -20.75 11.73
N PHE A 65 30.02 -21.05 10.87
CA PHE A 65 29.87 -20.42 9.57
C PHE A 65 29.10 -19.10 9.59
N ALA A 66 28.40 -18.76 10.69
CA ALA A 66 27.59 -17.55 10.77
C ALA A 66 28.35 -16.25 10.44
N PRO A 67 29.59 -16.01 10.92
CA PRO A 67 30.36 -14.81 10.55
C PRO A 67 30.73 -14.75 9.07
N TRP A 68 31.04 -15.89 8.44
CA TRP A 68 31.37 -15.98 7.02
C TRP A 68 30.16 -15.72 6.14
N ILE A 69 29.01 -16.27 6.51
CA ILE A 69 27.72 -15.99 5.88
C ILE A 69 27.39 -14.51 6.02
N GLY A 70 27.57 -13.95 7.22
CA GLY A 70 27.34 -12.53 7.47
C GLY A 70 28.23 -11.63 6.61
N LEU A 71 29.51 -11.99 6.44
CA LEU A 71 30.42 -11.29 5.55
C LEU A 71 29.94 -11.33 4.09
N ALA A 72 29.47 -12.49 3.62
CA ALA A 72 28.91 -12.62 2.27
C ALA A 72 27.68 -11.71 2.08
N VAL A 73 26.76 -11.68 3.05
CA VAL A 73 25.58 -10.79 3.04
C VAL A 73 26.00 -9.32 2.95
N ILE A 74 27.03 -8.92 3.69
CA ILE A 74 27.56 -7.55 3.70
C ILE A 74 28.15 -7.15 2.36
N ILE A 75 28.85 -8.05 1.68
CA ILE A 75 29.37 -7.80 0.33
C ILE A 75 28.21 -7.48 -0.62
N VAL A 76 27.11 -8.24 -0.56
CA VAL A 76 25.90 -7.94 -1.35
C VAL A 76 25.30 -6.60 -0.94
N LEU A 77 25.15 -6.34 0.36
CA LEU A 77 24.57 -5.09 0.88
C LEU A 77 25.35 -3.86 0.41
N LEU A 78 26.68 -3.86 0.55
CA LEU A 78 27.55 -2.76 0.12
C LEU A 78 27.48 -2.56 -1.40
N THR A 79 27.38 -3.65 -2.16
CA THR A 79 27.22 -3.61 -3.62
C THR A 79 25.90 -2.97 -4.01
N VAL A 80 24.79 -3.39 -3.40
CA VAL A 80 23.45 -2.83 -3.62
C VAL A 80 23.43 -1.36 -3.22
N VAL A 81 23.95 -0.99 -2.04
CA VAL A 81 24.06 0.41 -1.61
C VAL A 81 24.86 1.24 -2.62
N MET A 82 25.97 0.72 -3.13
CA MET A 82 26.79 1.43 -4.13
C MET A 82 26.05 1.63 -5.45
N SER A 83 25.28 0.64 -5.90
CA SER A 83 24.44 0.76 -7.10
C SER A 83 23.27 1.73 -6.89
N TYR A 84 22.54 1.65 -5.77
CA TYR A 84 21.42 2.55 -5.47
C TYR A 84 21.86 4.01 -5.33
N ARG A 85 23.08 4.24 -4.84
CA ARG A 85 23.68 5.58 -4.87
C ARG A 85 23.81 6.13 -6.29
N GLN A 86 24.01 5.30 -7.32
CA GLN A 86 23.97 5.74 -8.71
C GLN A 86 22.54 5.99 -9.17
N ASN A 87 21.60 5.09 -8.83
CA ASN A 87 20.20 5.20 -9.22
C ASN A 87 19.58 6.54 -8.78
N VAL A 88 19.79 6.94 -7.52
CA VAL A 88 19.23 8.21 -7.01
C VAL A 88 19.82 9.47 -7.64
N HIS A 89 21.01 9.37 -8.27
CA HIS A 89 21.59 10.47 -9.05
C HIS A 89 21.03 10.50 -10.47
N ALA A 90 20.80 9.35 -11.09
CA ALA A 90 20.24 9.25 -12.45
C ALA A 90 18.72 9.51 -12.49
N TYR A 91 17.99 9.12 -11.43
CA TYR A 91 16.53 9.15 -11.34
C TYR A 91 16.06 9.85 -10.05
N PRO A 92 16.04 11.19 -10.00
CA PRO A 92 15.65 11.95 -8.82
C PRO A 92 14.13 12.05 -8.58
N SER A 93 13.32 11.50 -9.51
CA SER A 93 11.85 11.58 -9.57
C SER A 93 11.16 10.80 -8.44
N GLY A 94 11.86 9.85 -7.82
CA GLY A 94 11.32 8.97 -6.77
C GLY A 94 10.54 7.76 -7.30
N GLY A 95 10.59 7.47 -8.62
CA GLY A 95 10.00 6.26 -9.17
C GLY A 95 10.82 4.99 -8.96
N GLY A 96 12.00 5.11 -8.33
CA GLY A 96 12.83 3.99 -7.89
C GLY A 96 13.12 2.96 -8.98
N ASP A 97 13.08 1.69 -8.60
CA ASP A 97 13.39 0.58 -9.51
C ASP A 97 12.32 0.39 -10.60
N TYR A 98 11.07 0.77 -10.32
CA TYR A 98 10.00 0.77 -11.32
C TYR A 98 10.34 1.70 -12.48
N GLU A 99 10.77 2.93 -12.19
CA GLU A 99 11.17 3.91 -13.21
C GLU A 99 12.43 3.46 -13.96
N VAL A 100 13.44 2.96 -13.25
CA VAL A 100 14.67 2.43 -13.86
C VAL A 100 14.37 1.29 -14.83
N ALA A 101 13.54 0.31 -14.44
CA ALA A 101 13.18 -0.82 -15.28
C ALA A 101 12.29 -0.39 -16.46
N THR A 102 11.28 0.45 -16.23
CA THR A 102 10.35 0.91 -17.27
C THR A 102 11.06 1.70 -18.36
N VAL A 103 11.91 2.65 -17.99
CA VAL A 103 12.59 3.56 -18.93
C VAL A 103 13.69 2.85 -19.72
N ASN A 104 14.39 1.89 -19.11
CA ASN A 104 15.56 1.26 -19.75
C ASN A 104 15.27 -0.10 -20.39
N LEU A 105 14.41 -0.92 -19.78
CA LEU A 105 14.09 -2.29 -20.24
C LEU A 105 12.71 -2.39 -20.91
N GLY A 106 11.82 -1.43 -20.63
CA GLY A 106 10.49 -1.32 -21.24
C GLY A 106 9.34 -1.66 -20.28
N PRO A 107 8.08 -1.48 -20.73
CA PRO A 107 6.92 -1.50 -19.83
C PRO A 107 6.66 -2.84 -19.13
N LYS A 108 6.95 -3.97 -19.80
CA LYS A 108 6.76 -5.30 -19.19
C LYS A 108 7.73 -5.55 -18.04
N ALA A 109 8.99 -5.12 -18.18
CA ALA A 109 9.98 -5.23 -17.11
C ALA A 109 9.62 -4.30 -15.94
N GLY A 110 9.16 -3.08 -16.25
CA GLY A 110 8.57 -2.17 -15.27
C GLY A 110 7.43 -2.80 -14.48
N LEU A 111 6.49 -3.46 -15.14
CA LEU A 111 5.38 -4.16 -14.48
C LEU A 111 5.82 -5.31 -13.58
N THR A 112 6.85 -6.07 -13.97
CA THR A 112 7.41 -7.12 -13.11
C THR A 112 8.02 -6.53 -11.83
N VAL A 113 8.71 -5.39 -11.94
CA VAL A 113 9.21 -4.67 -10.74
C VAL A 113 8.05 -4.12 -9.93
N ALA A 114 7.03 -3.54 -10.57
CA ALA A 114 5.86 -3.02 -9.88
C ALA A 114 5.11 -4.10 -9.10
N SER A 115 4.89 -5.28 -9.69
CA SER A 115 4.24 -6.39 -8.99
C SER A 115 5.09 -6.89 -7.83
N ALA A 116 6.41 -6.97 -8.01
CA ALA A 116 7.34 -7.29 -6.93
C ALA A 116 7.25 -6.30 -5.77
N LEU A 117 7.33 -4.99 -6.04
CA LEU A 117 7.24 -3.92 -5.02
C LEU A 117 5.88 -3.89 -4.31
N LEU A 118 4.77 -4.17 -5.01
CA LEU A 118 3.45 -4.23 -4.38
C LEU A 118 3.35 -5.41 -3.39
N VAL A 119 3.91 -6.57 -3.75
CA VAL A 119 4.02 -7.72 -2.83
C VAL A 119 4.99 -7.40 -1.69
N ASP A 120 6.10 -6.73 -2.00
CA ASP A 120 7.10 -6.29 -1.04
C ASP A 120 6.49 -5.48 0.08
N TYR A 121 5.78 -4.40 -0.25
CA TYR A 121 5.13 -3.55 0.76
C TYR A 121 4.13 -4.31 1.65
N VAL A 122 3.38 -5.27 1.11
CA VAL A 122 2.47 -6.11 1.91
C VAL A 122 3.27 -6.96 2.89
N LEU A 123 4.35 -7.56 2.43
CA LEU A 123 5.24 -8.38 3.24
C LEU A 123 6.03 -7.56 4.25
N THR A 124 6.46 -6.34 3.94
CA THR A 124 7.11 -5.42 4.90
C THR A 124 6.22 -5.21 6.12
N VAL A 125 4.92 -4.96 5.93
CA VAL A 125 3.97 -4.83 7.05
C VAL A 125 3.84 -6.15 7.82
N ALA A 126 3.64 -7.27 7.12
CA ALA A 126 3.42 -8.57 7.76
C ALA A 126 4.66 -9.04 8.56
N VAL A 127 5.85 -8.98 7.96
CA VAL A 127 7.13 -9.36 8.58
C VAL A 127 7.42 -8.42 9.75
N SER A 128 7.38 -7.11 9.55
CA SER A 128 7.78 -6.16 10.59
C SER A 128 6.88 -6.24 11.82
N ILE A 129 5.55 -6.35 11.64
CA ILE A 129 4.63 -6.46 12.78
C ILE A 129 4.76 -7.83 13.47
N SER A 130 4.97 -8.91 12.72
CA SER A 130 5.20 -10.24 13.29
C SER A 130 6.51 -10.27 14.10
N SER A 131 7.59 -9.70 13.58
CA SER A 131 8.86 -9.56 14.29
C SER A 131 8.74 -8.63 15.51
N ALA A 132 7.90 -7.58 15.44
CA ALA A 132 7.63 -6.71 16.58
C ALA A 132 6.89 -7.48 17.68
N ALA A 133 5.91 -8.31 17.32
CA ALA A 133 5.19 -9.19 18.25
C ALA A 133 6.11 -10.22 18.89
N GLU A 134 7.06 -10.77 18.12
CA GLU A 134 8.06 -11.71 18.61
C GLU A 134 9.00 -11.06 19.63
N ASN A 135 9.55 -9.88 19.32
CA ASN A 135 10.42 -9.13 20.22
C ASN A 135 9.70 -8.65 21.48
N LEU A 136 8.48 -8.10 21.35
CA LEU A 136 7.67 -7.70 22.51
C LEU A 136 7.20 -8.89 23.33
N GLY A 137 7.05 -10.07 22.72
CA GLY A 137 6.70 -11.30 23.41
C GLY A 137 7.70 -11.70 24.49
N ALA A 138 8.97 -11.30 24.35
CA ALA A 138 10.00 -11.49 25.37
C ALA A 138 9.82 -10.57 26.59
N LEU A 139 9.16 -9.40 26.42
CA LEU A 139 8.84 -8.48 27.52
C LEU A 139 7.47 -8.76 28.15
N VAL A 140 6.48 -9.07 27.30
CA VAL A 140 5.07 -9.20 27.68
C VAL A 140 4.59 -10.58 27.25
N PRO A 141 4.55 -11.57 28.17
CA PRO A 141 4.20 -12.95 27.85
C PRO A 141 2.84 -13.11 27.16
N TRP A 142 1.86 -12.25 27.48
CA TRP A 142 0.54 -12.25 26.85
C TRP A 142 0.61 -11.97 25.34
N ILE A 143 1.43 -11.00 24.91
CA ILE A 143 1.69 -10.73 23.48
C ILE A 143 2.32 -11.98 22.87
N GLY A 144 3.22 -12.60 23.62
CA GLY A 144 3.89 -13.79 23.18
C GLY A 144 2.95 -14.97 22.91
N GLN A 145 1.91 -15.17 23.72
CA GLN A 145 0.91 -16.22 23.54
C GLN A 145 -0.12 -15.87 22.45
N ASN A 146 -0.34 -14.58 22.20
CA ASN A 146 -1.38 -14.07 21.30
C ASN A 146 -0.77 -13.26 20.15
N LYS A 147 0.33 -13.75 19.53
CA LYS A 147 1.07 -13.03 18.47
C LYS A 147 0.15 -12.57 17.35
N VAL A 148 -0.71 -13.45 16.84
CA VAL A 148 -1.66 -13.15 15.75
C VAL A 148 -2.61 -12.02 16.13
N LEU A 149 -3.24 -12.12 17.30
CA LEU A 149 -4.20 -11.11 17.77
C LEU A 149 -3.52 -9.74 17.94
N PHE A 150 -2.35 -9.71 18.58
CA PHE A 150 -1.56 -8.49 18.73
C PHE A 150 -1.20 -7.89 17.38
N SER A 151 -0.72 -8.70 16.43
CA SER A 151 -0.32 -8.25 15.11
C SER A 151 -1.51 -7.68 14.32
N VAL A 152 -2.67 -8.32 14.36
CA VAL A 152 -3.90 -7.81 13.71
C VAL A 152 -4.32 -6.48 14.33
N ILE A 153 -4.34 -6.36 15.66
CA ILE A 153 -4.67 -5.10 16.35
C ILE A 153 -3.67 -4.01 15.99
N ALA A 154 -2.37 -4.31 15.98
CA ALA A 154 -1.32 -3.36 15.63
C ALA A 154 -1.48 -2.86 14.17
N ILE A 155 -1.76 -3.75 13.21
CA ILE A 155 -2.02 -3.37 11.82
C ILE A 155 -3.27 -2.49 11.72
N VAL A 156 -4.35 -2.82 12.43
CA VAL A 156 -5.58 -2.01 12.43
C VAL A 156 -5.35 -0.62 13.03
N LEU A 157 -4.57 -0.52 14.12
CA LEU A 157 -4.21 0.76 14.74
C LEU A 157 -3.32 1.61 13.81
N LEU A 158 -2.31 1.00 13.18
CA LEU A 158 -1.48 1.67 12.18
C LEU A 158 -2.31 2.15 10.98
N THR A 159 -3.23 1.31 10.51
CA THR A 159 -4.17 1.64 9.43
C THR A 159 -5.02 2.84 9.83
N ALA A 160 -5.59 2.84 11.04
CA ALA A 160 -6.40 3.95 11.54
C ALA A 160 -5.58 5.24 11.68
N MET A 161 -4.32 5.15 12.13
CA MET A 161 -3.41 6.29 12.23
C MET A 161 -3.10 6.91 10.86
N ASN A 162 -2.77 6.07 9.87
CA ASN A 162 -2.47 6.50 8.51
C ASN A 162 -3.70 7.07 7.81
N LEU A 163 -4.87 6.46 7.99
CA LEU A 163 -6.14 6.98 7.45
C LEU A 163 -6.49 8.34 8.05
N ARG A 164 -6.32 8.51 9.37
CA ARG A 164 -6.56 9.79 10.07
C ARG A 164 -5.65 10.92 9.59
N GLY A 165 -4.54 10.58 8.92
CA GLY A 165 -3.54 11.53 8.45
C GLY A 165 -3.00 12.36 9.60
N VAL A 166 -2.64 11.70 10.70
CA VAL A 166 -1.95 12.34 11.82
C VAL A 166 -0.74 13.05 11.23
N ARG A 167 -0.64 14.36 11.45
CA ARG A 167 0.38 15.21 10.84
C ARG A 167 1.75 14.66 11.22
N GLU A 168 2.39 13.97 10.30
CA GLU A 168 3.68 13.33 10.54
C GLU A 168 4.74 14.43 10.70
N SER A 169 5.01 14.83 11.95
CA SER A 169 6.23 15.57 12.22
C SER A 169 7.36 14.57 12.02
N GLY A 170 8.13 14.69 10.93
CA GLY A 170 9.25 13.78 10.66
C GLY A 170 10.21 13.63 11.85
N THR A 171 10.27 14.63 12.73
CA THR A 171 11.01 14.57 14.01
C THR A 171 10.45 13.56 15.01
N ALA A 172 9.13 13.38 15.11
CA ALA A 172 8.53 12.39 16.00
C ALA A 172 8.86 10.95 15.57
N PHE A 173 8.93 10.70 14.26
CA PHE A 173 9.38 9.43 13.69
C PHE A 173 10.90 9.22 13.80
N ALA A 174 11.68 10.29 13.97
CA ALA A 174 13.13 10.17 14.07
C ALA A 174 13.62 9.66 15.43
N ILE A 175 12.88 9.94 16.49
CA ILE A 175 13.29 9.63 17.87
C ILE A 175 13.42 8.10 18.08
N PRO A 176 12.42 7.27 17.72
CA PRO A 176 12.52 5.82 17.92
C PRO A 176 13.69 5.17 17.17
N THR A 177 13.91 5.56 15.92
CA THR A 177 14.98 4.98 15.10
C THR A 177 16.35 5.31 15.68
N TYR A 178 16.58 6.55 16.10
CA TYR A 178 17.84 6.92 16.74
C TYR A 178 18.03 6.24 18.11
N ALA A 179 16.96 6.14 18.91
CA ALA A 179 17.00 5.44 20.18
C ALA A 179 17.34 3.95 20.00
N PHE A 180 16.75 3.29 18.99
CA PHE A 180 17.11 1.92 18.61
C PHE A 180 18.59 1.81 18.21
N MET A 181 19.07 2.67 17.31
CA MET A 181 20.48 2.66 16.88
C MET A 181 21.43 2.82 18.06
N VAL A 182 21.17 3.80 18.94
CA VAL A 182 21.97 4.03 20.15
C VAL A 182 21.89 2.83 21.08
N GLY A 183 20.69 2.26 21.29
CA GLY A 183 20.51 1.08 22.13
C GLY A 183 21.32 -0.12 21.65
N ILE A 184 21.27 -0.42 20.35
CA ILE A 184 22.07 -1.51 19.77
C ILE A 184 23.56 -1.20 19.84
N PHE A 185 24.01 0.00 19.48
CA PHE A 185 25.44 0.33 19.57
C PHE A 185 25.97 0.31 21.00
N VAL A 186 25.19 0.77 21.99
CA VAL A 186 25.54 0.68 23.41
C VAL A 186 25.59 -0.78 23.85
N MET A 187 24.61 -1.61 23.48
CA MET A 187 24.62 -3.05 23.76
C MET A 187 25.86 -3.73 23.16
N LEU A 188 26.18 -3.45 21.90
CA LEU A 188 27.33 -4.03 21.21
C LEU A 188 28.66 -3.55 21.82
N GLY A 189 28.78 -2.24 22.07
CA GLY A 189 29.99 -1.65 22.66
C GLY A 189 30.23 -2.11 24.09
N TRP A 190 29.18 -2.13 24.93
CA TRP A 190 29.26 -2.60 26.31
C TRP A 190 29.50 -4.12 26.36
N GLY A 191 28.81 -4.89 25.52
CA GLY A 191 29.03 -6.33 25.40
C GLY A 191 30.47 -6.67 25.00
N PHE A 192 31.01 -5.98 23.99
CA PHE A 192 32.42 -6.13 23.59
C PHE A 192 33.38 -5.72 24.71
N PHE A 193 33.10 -4.63 25.43
CA PHE A 193 33.95 -4.20 26.55
C PHE A 193 33.96 -5.25 27.69
N ARG A 194 32.81 -5.82 28.04
CA ARG A 194 32.71 -6.88 29.05
C ARG A 194 33.48 -8.14 28.65
N THR A 195 33.30 -8.61 27.41
CA THR A 195 33.93 -9.86 26.97
C THR A 195 35.41 -9.70 26.66
N ALA A 196 35.81 -8.64 25.95
CA ALA A 196 37.19 -8.48 25.46
C ALA A 196 38.12 -7.74 26.44
N VAL A 197 37.60 -6.83 27.27
CA VAL A 197 38.43 -6.00 28.16
C VAL A 197 38.34 -6.46 29.62
N LEU A 198 37.12 -6.67 30.13
CA LEU A 198 36.92 -7.13 31.52
C LEU A 198 37.14 -8.64 31.69
N GLY A 199 37.03 -9.41 30.60
CA GLY A 199 37.12 -10.88 30.64
C GLY A 199 35.90 -11.54 31.29
N ASP A 200 34.76 -10.85 31.35
CA ASP A 200 33.51 -11.39 31.89
C ASP A 200 32.98 -12.50 30.97
N ASP A 201 32.56 -13.63 31.57
CA ASP A 201 31.83 -14.69 30.87
C ASP A 201 30.35 -14.29 30.71
N VAL A 202 30.08 -13.45 29.71
CA VAL A 202 28.72 -12.99 29.38
C VAL A 202 27.97 -14.10 28.65
N ARG A 203 27.16 -14.89 29.38
CA ARG A 203 26.38 -15.99 28.79
C ARG A 203 24.94 -15.59 28.47
N ALA A 204 24.48 -15.97 27.28
CA ALA A 204 23.09 -15.87 26.90
C ALA A 204 22.22 -16.83 27.75
N PRO A 205 20.92 -16.51 27.98
CA PRO A 205 20.01 -17.41 28.68
C PRO A 205 19.91 -18.81 28.07
N SER A 206 20.12 -18.92 26.75
CA SER A 206 20.09 -20.17 26.00
C SER A 206 21.44 -20.91 25.95
N ALA A 207 22.52 -20.34 26.48
CA ALA A 207 23.88 -20.88 26.28
C ALA A 207 24.11 -22.26 26.91
N GLY A 208 23.27 -22.65 27.87
CA GLY A 208 23.29 -23.99 28.46
C GLY A 208 22.46 -25.02 27.70
N LEU A 209 21.75 -24.65 26.63
CA LEU A 209 20.87 -25.56 25.91
C LEU A 209 21.64 -26.44 24.93
N GLU A 210 21.29 -27.72 24.89
CA GLU A 210 21.88 -28.70 23.99
C GLU A 210 21.05 -28.80 22.70
N LEU A 211 21.71 -28.46 21.59
CA LEU A 211 21.10 -28.47 20.26
C LEU A 211 21.47 -29.75 19.51
N HIS A 212 20.48 -30.60 19.24
CA HIS A 212 20.65 -31.81 18.45
C HIS A 212 20.41 -31.50 16.97
N ALA A 213 21.29 -32.02 16.11
CA ALA A 213 21.08 -31.95 14.66
C ALA A 213 19.91 -32.88 14.29
N GLU A 214 19.04 -32.43 13.38
CA GLU A 214 17.92 -33.27 12.91
C GLU A 214 18.40 -34.52 12.16
N ASN A 215 19.61 -34.45 11.57
CA ASN A 215 20.24 -35.57 10.88
C ASN A 215 21.75 -35.53 11.12
N ASP A 216 22.29 -36.53 11.84
CA ASP A 216 23.73 -36.70 12.09
C ASP A 216 24.57 -36.91 10.81
N HIS A 217 23.92 -37.03 9.64
CA HIS A 217 24.53 -37.33 8.35
C HIS A 217 24.26 -36.28 7.27
N LEU A 218 24.08 -35.00 7.63
CA LEU A 218 24.12 -33.89 6.66
C LEU A 218 25.56 -33.66 6.15
N MET A 219 26.11 -34.63 5.41
CA MET A 219 27.47 -34.56 4.84
C MET A 219 27.44 -34.10 3.37
N GLY A 220 28.43 -33.28 3.00
CA GLY A 220 28.65 -32.84 1.62
C GLY A 220 27.63 -31.81 1.11
N PHE A 221 26.92 -32.13 0.02
CA PHE A 221 26.06 -31.19 -0.70
C PHE A 221 24.89 -30.64 0.14
N ALA A 222 24.35 -31.43 1.06
CA ALA A 222 23.27 -30.99 1.93
C ALA A 222 23.71 -29.86 2.87
N PHE A 223 24.95 -29.90 3.36
CA PHE A 223 25.53 -28.82 4.17
C PHE A 223 25.76 -27.56 3.34
N VAL A 224 26.27 -27.69 2.11
CA VAL A 224 26.42 -26.55 1.18
C VAL A 224 25.06 -25.90 0.92
N PHE A 225 24.02 -26.71 0.65
CA PHE A 225 22.67 -26.22 0.45
C PHE A 225 22.13 -25.49 1.69
N LEU A 226 22.40 -25.99 2.89
CA LEU A 226 22.03 -25.35 4.14
C LEU A 226 22.76 -24.02 4.36
N VAL A 227 24.06 -23.93 4.05
CA VAL A 227 24.82 -22.67 4.08
C VAL A 227 24.24 -21.65 3.10
N LEU A 228 23.86 -22.09 1.89
CA LEU A 228 23.19 -21.24 0.90
C LEU A 228 21.79 -20.81 1.39
N ARG A 229 21.04 -21.69 2.06
CA ARG A 229 19.74 -21.39 2.69
C ARG A 229 19.91 -20.33 3.79
N ALA A 230 20.93 -20.46 4.65
CA ALA A 230 21.22 -19.48 5.70
C ALA A 230 21.68 -18.14 5.11
N PHE A 231 22.49 -18.15 4.04
CA PHE A 231 22.88 -16.95 3.32
C PHE A 231 21.69 -16.20 2.71
N THR A 232 20.76 -16.91 2.06
CA THR A 232 19.57 -16.28 1.49
C THR A 232 18.63 -15.69 2.56
N GLN A 233 18.55 -16.31 3.73
CA GLN A 233 17.83 -15.74 4.87
C GLN A 233 18.51 -14.48 5.42
N GLY A 234 19.84 -14.51 5.56
CA GLY A 234 20.62 -13.33 5.96
C GLY A 234 20.49 -12.17 4.97
N CYS A 235 20.25 -12.45 3.68
CA CYS A 235 20.00 -11.43 2.66
C CYS A 235 18.73 -10.61 2.90
N ALA A 236 17.83 -11.03 3.81
CA ALA A 236 16.73 -10.20 4.29
C ALA A 236 17.22 -8.91 5.00
N ALA A 237 18.51 -8.78 5.33
CA ALA A 237 19.10 -7.53 5.82
C ALA A 237 19.21 -6.43 4.76
N LEU A 238 19.06 -6.76 3.46
CA LEU A 238 19.19 -5.81 2.35
C LEU A 238 17.88 -5.10 2.01
N THR A 239 16.80 -5.51 2.63
CA THR A 239 15.47 -5.00 2.36
C THR A 239 15.33 -3.58 2.89
N GLY A 240 14.44 -2.77 2.31
CA GLY A 240 14.27 -1.37 2.70
C GLY A 240 15.33 -0.39 2.19
N VAL A 241 16.40 -0.83 1.52
CA VAL A 241 17.34 0.08 0.82
C VAL A 241 16.60 0.90 -0.26
N GLU A 242 15.60 0.29 -0.88
CA GLU A 242 14.69 0.88 -1.86
C GLU A 242 13.77 1.97 -1.30
N ALA A 243 13.46 1.96 0.00
CA ALA A 243 12.63 3.00 0.61
C ALA A 243 13.27 4.39 0.47
N ILE A 244 14.62 4.46 0.53
CA ILE A 244 15.36 5.71 0.36
C ILE A 244 15.34 6.16 -1.12
N SER A 245 15.44 5.25 -2.09
CA SER A 245 15.40 5.61 -3.52
C SER A 245 14.00 6.08 -3.95
N ASN A 246 12.94 5.49 -3.39
CA ASN A 246 11.57 5.93 -3.59
C ASN A 246 11.31 7.29 -2.89
N GLY A 247 11.96 7.53 -1.76
CA GLY A 247 11.84 8.74 -0.95
C GLY A 247 12.60 9.98 -1.43
N VAL A 248 13.38 9.91 -2.53
CA VAL A 248 14.23 11.02 -3.01
C VAL A 248 13.51 12.38 -3.11
N PRO A 249 12.26 12.47 -3.59
CA PRO A 249 11.55 13.75 -3.71
C PRO A 249 11.33 14.48 -2.38
N ALA A 250 11.33 13.77 -1.25
CA ALA A 250 11.10 14.33 0.09
C ALA A 250 12.35 14.97 0.72
N PHE A 251 13.54 14.74 0.16
CA PHE A 251 14.78 15.31 0.68
C PHE A 251 14.90 16.81 0.38
N LYS A 252 15.54 17.56 1.29
CA LYS A 252 15.99 18.94 1.02
C LYS A 252 16.98 18.97 -0.15
N LYS A 253 16.92 20.05 -0.96
CA LYS A 253 17.90 20.28 -2.04
C LYS A 253 19.31 20.44 -1.45
N PRO A 254 20.37 19.88 -2.08
CA PRO A 254 20.35 19.03 -3.28
C PRO A 254 19.85 17.59 -2.98
N LYS A 255 18.76 17.16 -3.62
CA LYS A 255 18.00 15.95 -3.26
C LYS A 255 18.80 14.66 -3.43
N SER A 256 19.29 14.40 -4.65
CA SER A 256 20.05 13.18 -4.98
C SER A 256 21.31 13.00 -4.15
N ARG A 257 22.06 14.09 -3.93
CA ARG A 257 23.28 14.04 -3.11
C ARG A 257 22.95 13.66 -1.67
N ASN A 258 21.91 14.26 -1.09
CA ASN A 258 21.47 13.95 0.28
C ASN A 258 20.95 12.51 0.40
N ALA A 259 20.16 12.03 -0.57
CA ALA A 259 19.69 10.65 -0.60
C ALA A 259 20.87 9.65 -0.72
N ALA A 260 21.83 9.91 -1.60
CA ALA A 260 23.01 9.05 -1.78
C ALA A 260 23.93 9.02 -0.55
N THR A 261 24.08 10.14 0.18
CA THR A 261 24.80 10.14 1.46
C THR A 261 24.04 9.36 2.53
N THR A 262 22.71 9.43 2.52
CA THR A 262 21.85 8.69 3.46
C THR A 262 21.93 7.18 3.22
N LEU A 263 21.94 6.73 1.95
CA LEU A 263 22.20 5.33 1.58
C LEU A 263 23.56 4.84 2.07
N LEU A 264 24.61 5.66 1.97
CA LEU A 264 25.93 5.30 2.48
C LEU A 264 25.90 5.15 4.01
N MET A 265 25.28 6.10 4.73
CA MET A 265 25.13 6.03 6.18
C MET A 265 24.36 4.78 6.60
N LEU A 266 23.22 4.50 5.95
CA LEU A 266 22.46 3.27 6.14
C LEU A 266 23.37 2.05 6.01
N GLY A 267 24.04 1.88 4.86
CA GLY A 267 24.90 0.73 4.61
C GLY A 267 25.98 0.56 5.67
N THR A 268 26.69 1.64 6.03
CA THR A 268 27.74 1.56 7.06
C THR A 268 27.21 1.19 8.45
N ILE A 269 26.05 1.72 8.82
CA ILE A 269 25.44 1.49 10.14
C ILE A 269 24.87 0.07 10.22
N SER A 270 24.13 -0.36 9.19
CA SER A 270 23.58 -1.71 9.10
C SER A 270 24.69 -2.76 9.13
N VAL A 271 25.81 -2.55 8.40
CA VAL A 271 26.97 -3.45 8.43
C VAL A 271 27.56 -3.59 9.84
N ALA A 272 27.76 -2.46 10.54
CA ALA A 272 28.33 -2.47 11.89
C ALA A 272 27.40 -3.17 12.89
N MET A 273 26.10 -2.89 12.86
CA MET A 273 25.13 -3.52 13.74
C MET A 273 24.97 -5.01 13.42
N PHE A 274 24.87 -5.39 12.14
CA PHE A 274 24.68 -6.78 11.71
C PHE A 274 25.87 -7.66 12.10
N MET A 275 27.11 -7.24 11.82
CA MET A 275 28.29 -7.98 12.26
C MET A 275 28.44 -8.00 13.77
N GLY A 276 28.14 -6.87 14.43
CA GLY A 276 28.21 -6.79 15.89
C GLY A 276 27.27 -7.79 16.56
N VAL A 277 26.04 -7.91 16.06
CA VAL A 277 25.06 -8.88 16.58
C VAL A 277 25.54 -10.32 16.34
N ILE A 278 26.03 -10.66 15.14
CA ILE A 278 26.57 -12.01 14.85
C ILE A 278 27.77 -12.34 15.75
N TYR A 279 28.69 -11.39 15.90
CA TYR A 279 29.87 -11.55 16.74
C TYR A 279 29.47 -11.78 18.20
N LEU A 280 28.62 -10.92 18.75
CA LEU A 280 28.21 -11.00 20.15
C LEU A 280 27.40 -12.27 20.41
N ALA A 281 26.48 -12.66 19.49
CA ALA A 281 25.72 -13.90 19.60
C ALA A 281 26.61 -15.15 19.68
N ARG A 282 27.71 -15.17 18.91
CA ARG A 282 28.70 -16.25 19.01
C ARG A 282 29.48 -16.23 20.32
N GLN A 283 29.89 -15.05 20.79
CA GLN A 283 30.65 -14.91 22.03
C GLN A 283 29.83 -15.28 23.26
N THR A 284 28.54 -14.88 23.29
CA THR A 284 27.67 -15.18 24.42
C THR A 284 27.07 -16.59 24.37
N GLY A 285 27.39 -17.37 23.34
CA GLY A 285 26.88 -18.73 23.16
C GLY A 285 25.38 -18.83 22.91
N VAL A 286 24.78 -17.88 22.16
CA VAL A 286 23.35 -17.95 21.84
C VAL A 286 23.04 -19.26 21.11
N VAL A 287 22.08 -20.02 21.63
CA VAL A 287 21.53 -21.22 21.01
C VAL A 287 20.11 -20.93 20.53
N LEU A 288 19.87 -21.20 19.25
CA LEU A 288 18.57 -21.10 18.60
C LEU A 288 18.29 -22.38 17.83
N ALA A 289 17.01 -22.74 17.78
CA ALA A 289 16.48 -23.88 17.04
C ALA A 289 15.32 -23.43 16.13
N GLU A 290 15.29 -23.93 14.87
CA GLU A 290 14.15 -23.74 13.95
C GLU A 290 12.91 -24.50 14.48
N HIS A 291 13.13 -25.66 15.11
CA HIS A 291 12.13 -26.48 15.78
C HIS A 291 12.53 -26.76 17.24
N PRO A 292 12.29 -25.81 18.16
CA PRO A 292 12.71 -25.92 19.56
C PRO A 292 12.20 -27.18 20.26
N GLU A 293 10.99 -27.64 19.93
CA GLU A 293 10.35 -28.79 20.58
C GLU A 293 11.04 -30.13 20.28
N THR A 294 11.71 -30.24 19.14
CA THR A 294 12.38 -31.48 18.70
C THR A 294 13.90 -31.39 18.79
N GLN A 295 14.48 -30.19 18.65
CA GLN A 295 15.92 -29.99 18.59
C GLN A 295 16.58 -29.67 19.94
N LEU A 296 15.83 -29.23 20.94
CA LEU A 296 16.36 -28.88 22.27
C LEU A 296 15.98 -29.95 23.29
N THR A 297 16.97 -30.62 23.88
CA THR A 297 16.75 -31.77 24.78
C THR A 297 16.61 -31.39 26.25
N ASN A 298 17.27 -30.32 26.69
CA ASN A 298 17.30 -29.87 28.08
C ASN A 298 16.52 -28.56 28.30
N ALA A 299 15.65 -28.19 27.35
CA ALA A 299 14.78 -27.03 27.47
C ALA A 299 13.74 -27.23 28.59
N PRO A 300 13.50 -26.23 29.46
CA PRO A 300 12.45 -26.30 30.48
C PRO A 300 11.05 -26.57 29.89
N ALA A 301 10.16 -27.18 30.67
CA ALA A 301 8.77 -27.36 30.25
C ALA A 301 8.09 -26.00 29.98
N GLY A 302 7.56 -25.82 28.77
CA GLY A 302 7.01 -24.54 28.31
C GLY A 302 8.08 -23.51 27.91
N TYR A 303 9.31 -23.93 27.64
CA TYR A 303 10.37 -23.07 27.14
C TYR A 303 9.93 -22.33 25.87
N ARG A 304 10.13 -21.01 25.91
CA ARG A 304 9.86 -20.13 24.80
C ARG A 304 11.17 -19.57 24.32
N GLN A 305 11.48 -19.79 23.05
CA GLN A 305 12.68 -19.24 22.45
C GLN A 305 12.51 -17.73 22.24
N ASP A 306 13.34 -16.95 22.93
CA ASP A 306 13.43 -15.51 22.74
C ASP A 306 14.33 -15.14 21.55
N THR A 307 14.13 -13.93 21.03
CA THR A 307 14.89 -13.42 19.88
C THR A 307 16.38 -13.23 20.22
N VAL A 308 17.26 -13.20 19.20
CA VAL A 308 18.70 -12.93 19.41
C VAL A 308 18.91 -11.62 20.17
N ILE A 309 18.19 -10.56 19.79
CA ILE A 309 18.32 -9.25 20.43
C ILE A 309 17.86 -9.30 21.90
N ALA A 310 16.78 -10.03 22.21
CA ALA A 310 16.33 -10.23 23.59
C ALA A 310 17.39 -10.96 24.42
N GLN A 311 17.91 -12.08 23.92
CA GLN A 311 18.92 -12.86 24.63
C GLN A 311 20.22 -12.08 24.84
N LEU A 312 20.68 -11.35 23.82
CA LEU A 312 21.88 -10.53 23.90
C LEU A 312 21.72 -9.37 24.88
N SER A 313 20.60 -8.66 24.83
CA SER A 313 20.35 -7.53 25.73
C SER A 313 20.21 -7.99 27.18
N GLN A 314 19.58 -9.15 27.42
CA GLN A 314 19.47 -9.73 28.76
C GLN A 314 20.86 -10.16 29.30
N ALA A 315 21.70 -10.75 28.46
CA ALA A 315 23.05 -11.18 28.85
C ALA A 315 23.98 -9.98 29.12
N VAL A 316 24.05 -9.03 28.19
CA VAL A 316 24.95 -7.87 28.27
C VAL A 316 24.60 -6.96 29.44
N PHE A 317 23.30 -6.68 29.64
CA PHE A 317 22.79 -5.85 30.72
C PHE A 317 22.36 -6.69 31.94
N ALA A 318 22.94 -7.87 32.15
CA ALA A 318 22.75 -8.62 33.38
C ALA A 318 23.10 -7.72 34.60
N GLY A 319 22.11 -7.46 35.46
CA GLY A 319 22.23 -6.52 36.59
C GLY A 319 21.73 -5.09 36.33
N PHE A 320 21.36 -4.75 35.09
CA PHE A 320 20.75 -3.47 34.72
C PHE A 320 19.50 -3.66 33.84
N PRO A 321 18.36 -4.11 34.42
CA PRO A 321 17.11 -4.34 33.70
C PRO A 321 16.60 -3.19 32.81
N PRO A 322 16.79 -1.89 33.18
CA PRO A 322 16.39 -0.79 32.30
C PRO A 322 17.05 -0.83 30.91
N GLY A 323 18.28 -1.34 30.79
CA GLY A 323 18.96 -1.50 29.50
C GLY A 323 18.27 -2.50 28.58
N PHE A 324 17.82 -3.62 29.15
CA PHE A 324 17.04 -4.64 28.44
C PHE A 324 15.70 -4.08 27.94
N PHE A 325 14.92 -3.42 28.81
CA PHE A 325 13.64 -2.81 28.42
C PHE A 325 13.80 -1.75 27.34
N PHE A 326 14.86 -0.94 27.43
CA PHE A 326 15.19 0.07 26.44
C PHE A 326 15.44 -0.56 25.06
N VAL A 327 16.34 -1.54 24.97
CA VAL A 327 16.69 -2.18 23.69
C VAL A 327 15.47 -2.85 23.06
N ILE A 328 14.71 -3.64 23.82
CA ILE A 328 13.58 -4.38 23.24
C ILE A 328 12.39 -3.47 22.92
N GLY A 329 12.08 -2.50 23.77
CA GLY A 329 11.04 -1.52 23.49
C GLY A 329 11.31 -0.73 22.21
N PHE A 330 12.53 -0.25 22.01
CA PHE A 330 12.89 0.49 20.80
C PHE A 330 13.08 -0.40 19.57
N THR A 331 13.46 -1.67 19.74
CA THR A 331 13.49 -2.68 18.66
C THR A 331 12.10 -2.96 18.12
N ALA A 332 11.12 -3.16 19.01
CA ALA A 332 9.74 -3.33 18.59
C ALA A 332 9.15 -2.06 17.96
N LEU A 333 9.49 -0.89 18.52
CA LEU A 333 9.01 0.38 17.98
C LEU A 333 9.57 0.65 16.58
N ILE A 334 10.86 0.40 16.32
CA ILE A 334 11.41 0.57 14.96
C ILE A 334 10.77 -0.40 13.96
N LEU A 335 10.45 -1.64 14.36
CA LEU A 335 9.73 -2.59 13.51
C LEU A 335 8.29 -2.11 13.19
N VAL A 336 7.59 -1.50 14.16
CA VAL A 336 6.31 -0.84 13.90
C VAL A 336 6.47 0.36 12.95
N LEU A 337 7.56 1.13 13.07
CA LEU A 337 7.88 2.21 12.14
C LEU A 337 8.25 1.70 10.74
N ALA A 338 8.88 0.54 10.62
CA ALA A 338 9.15 -0.13 9.35
C ALA A 338 7.84 -0.49 8.64
N ALA A 339 6.86 -1.06 9.34
CA ALA A 339 5.53 -1.27 8.77
C ALA A 339 4.87 0.04 8.28
N ASN A 340 5.12 1.16 8.96
CA ASN A 340 4.60 2.46 8.54
C ASN A 340 5.24 2.99 7.23
N THR A 341 6.46 2.58 6.88
CA THR A 341 7.07 2.99 5.59
C THR A 341 6.28 2.42 4.41
N ALA A 342 5.78 1.18 4.52
CA ALA A 342 4.96 0.56 3.50
C ALA A 342 3.59 1.24 3.35
N PHE A 343 2.95 1.66 4.46
CA PHE A 343 1.70 2.44 4.42
C PHE A 343 1.85 3.79 3.71
N ASN A 344 3.05 4.38 3.74
CA ASN A 344 3.37 5.60 3.03
C ASN A 344 3.83 5.35 1.58
N GLY A 345 4.57 4.27 1.32
CA GLY A 345 5.13 3.93 0.00
C GLY A 345 4.11 3.33 -0.97
N PHE A 346 3.28 2.40 -0.50
CA PHE A 346 2.32 1.66 -1.34
C PHE A 346 1.32 2.57 -2.08
N PRO A 347 0.67 3.56 -1.44
CA PRO A 347 -0.26 4.44 -2.16
C PRO A 347 0.44 5.33 -3.20
N VAL A 348 1.70 5.70 -2.96
CA VAL A 348 2.49 6.49 -3.91
C VAL A 348 2.77 5.67 -5.16
N LEU A 349 3.26 4.43 -5.02
CA LEU A 349 3.46 3.53 -6.15
C LEU A 349 2.13 3.24 -6.87
N GLY A 350 1.06 3.00 -6.12
CA GLY A 350 -0.29 2.81 -6.68
C GLY A 350 -0.77 3.99 -7.51
N SER A 351 -0.46 5.22 -7.10
CA SER A 351 -0.80 6.43 -7.86
C SER A 351 0.00 6.56 -9.16
N ILE A 352 1.27 6.19 -9.16
CA ILE A 352 2.13 6.16 -10.36
C ILE A 352 1.62 5.12 -11.35
N LEU A 353 1.32 3.91 -10.89
CA LEU A 353 0.76 2.85 -11.73
C LEU A 353 -0.62 3.20 -12.28
N ALA A 354 -1.43 3.95 -11.52
CA ALA A 354 -2.71 4.46 -11.99
C ALA A 354 -2.55 5.55 -13.07
N GLN A 355 -1.51 6.37 -13.02
CA GLN A 355 -1.15 7.32 -14.10
C GLN A 355 -0.83 6.58 -15.39
N ASP A 356 -0.07 5.49 -15.26
CA ASP A 356 0.34 4.64 -16.39
C ASP A 356 -0.78 3.69 -16.88
N ARG A 357 -1.98 3.81 -16.30
CA ARG A 357 -3.21 3.05 -16.63
C ARG A 357 -3.11 1.55 -16.30
N TYR A 358 -2.25 1.17 -15.36
CA TYR A 358 -2.11 -0.21 -14.87
C TYR A 358 -3.00 -0.52 -13.66
N LEU A 359 -3.45 0.52 -12.95
CA LEU A 359 -4.40 0.41 -11.84
C LEU A 359 -5.64 1.29 -12.09
N PRO A 360 -6.74 1.08 -11.33
CA PRO A 360 -7.95 1.89 -11.50
C PRO A 360 -7.66 3.38 -11.40
N ARG A 361 -8.18 4.18 -12.35
CA ARG A 361 -7.95 5.64 -12.41
C ARG A 361 -8.32 6.39 -11.11
N GLN A 362 -9.16 5.80 -10.27
CA GLN A 362 -9.53 6.33 -8.95
C GLN A 362 -8.34 6.43 -7.99
N LEU A 363 -7.28 5.65 -8.18
CA LEU A 363 -6.05 5.69 -7.38
C LEU A 363 -5.10 6.81 -7.80
N HIS A 364 -5.36 7.47 -8.93
CA HIS A 364 -4.51 8.56 -9.44
C HIS A 364 -4.65 9.86 -8.64
N THR A 365 -5.83 10.16 -8.09
CA THR A 365 -6.12 11.46 -7.46
C THR A 365 -5.41 11.61 -6.10
N ARG A 366 -4.13 11.99 -6.15
CA ARG A 366 -3.24 12.18 -5.00
C ARG A 366 -3.76 13.20 -3.96
N GLY A 367 -4.57 14.16 -4.39
CA GLY A 367 -5.18 15.18 -3.53
C GLY A 367 -6.49 14.76 -2.86
N ASP A 368 -7.09 13.63 -3.27
CA ASP A 368 -8.33 13.15 -2.68
C ASP A 368 -8.02 11.98 -1.75
N ARG A 369 -8.40 12.12 -0.48
CA ARG A 369 -8.11 11.12 0.58
C ARG A 369 -8.53 9.70 0.18
N LEU A 370 -9.49 9.57 -0.73
CA LEU A 370 -10.01 8.32 -1.28
C LEU A 370 -8.94 7.42 -1.90
N ALA A 371 -8.09 7.93 -2.78
CA ALA A 371 -7.10 7.12 -3.48
C ALA A 371 -6.07 6.54 -2.49
N PHE A 372 -5.58 7.43 -1.63
CA PHE A 372 -4.62 7.09 -0.57
C PHE A 372 -5.22 6.12 0.45
N SER A 373 -6.49 6.33 0.85
CA SER A 373 -7.19 5.48 1.81
C SER A 373 -7.48 4.08 1.27
N ASN A 374 -7.87 3.96 0.00
CA ASN A 374 -8.12 2.66 -0.61
C ASN A 374 -6.82 1.86 -0.69
N GLY A 375 -5.71 2.49 -1.08
CA GLY A 375 -4.39 1.85 -1.07
C GLY A 375 -4.01 1.32 0.32
N ILE A 376 -4.16 2.13 1.36
CA ILE A 376 -3.92 1.73 2.76
C ILE A 376 -4.78 0.55 3.19
N LEU A 377 -6.09 0.56 2.86
CA LEU A 377 -7.01 -0.51 3.23
C LEU A 377 -6.69 -1.83 2.51
N PHE A 378 -6.33 -1.77 1.22
CA PHE A 378 -5.88 -2.96 0.49
C PHE A 378 -4.60 -3.54 1.09
N LEU A 379 -3.60 -2.69 1.36
CA LEU A 379 -2.36 -3.11 2.00
C LEU A 379 -2.62 -3.78 3.36
N ALA A 380 -3.43 -3.15 4.22
CA ALA A 380 -3.79 -3.69 5.53
C ALA A 380 -4.53 -5.03 5.43
N GLY A 381 -5.48 -5.15 4.50
CA GLY A 381 -6.24 -6.38 4.29
C GLY A 381 -5.35 -7.56 3.90
N PHE A 382 -4.46 -7.37 2.93
CA PHE A 382 -3.51 -8.42 2.54
C PHE A 382 -2.46 -8.71 3.61
N ALA A 383 -1.98 -7.70 4.33
CA ALA A 383 -1.04 -7.91 5.43
C ALA A 383 -1.68 -8.72 6.57
N ILE A 384 -2.93 -8.41 6.96
CA ILE A 384 -3.70 -9.19 7.94
C ILE A 384 -3.89 -10.63 7.45
N LEU A 385 -4.25 -10.81 6.17
CA LEU A 385 -4.43 -12.14 5.58
C LEU A 385 -3.15 -12.98 5.72
N LEU A 386 -1.97 -12.42 5.38
CA LEU A 386 -0.69 -13.12 5.52
C LEU A 386 -0.33 -13.39 6.98
N VAL A 387 -0.50 -12.41 7.86
CA VAL A 387 -0.23 -12.58 9.30
C VAL A 387 -1.08 -13.69 9.90
N VAL A 388 -2.36 -13.79 9.54
CA VAL A 388 -3.23 -14.87 10.01
C VAL A 388 -2.85 -16.20 9.37
N ALA A 389 -2.59 -16.23 8.06
CA ALA A 389 -2.24 -17.46 7.34
C ALA A 389 -0.91 -18.09 7.78
N PHE A 390 0.05 -17.27 8.19
CA PHE A 390 1.36 -17.69 8.68
C PHE A 390 1.52 -17.60 10.19
N GLU A 391 0.41 -17.42 10.93
CA GLU A 391 0.38 -17.41 12.41
C GLU A 391 1.33 -16.38 13.06
N ALA A 392 1.57 -15.26 12.37
CA ALA A 392 2.51 -14.22 12.78
C ALA A 392 3.94 -14.76 13.03
N ASP A 393 4.39 -15.71 12.21
CA ASP A 393 5.74 -16.27 12.23
C ASP A 393 6.66 -15.59 11.20
N PRO A 394 7.64 -14.79 11.62
CA PRO A 394 8.60 -14.14 10.72
C PRO A 394 9.40 -15.14 9.88
N THR A 395 9.77 -16.29 10.46
CA THR A 395 10.58 -17.33 9.82
C THR A 395 9.94 -17.83 8.52
N LYS A 396 8.60 -17.92 8.52
CA LYS A 396 7.81 -18.33 7.34
C LYS A 396 7.57 -17.19 6.36
N LEU A 397 7.47 -15.94 6.84
CA LEU A 397 7.17 -14.75 6.02
C LEU A 397 8.40 -14.18 5.29
N ILE A 398 9.56 -14.16 5.95
CA ILE A 398 10.81 -13.58 5.41
C ILE A 398 11.23 -14.18 4.06
N PRO A 399 11.15 -15.51 3.83
CA PRO A 399 11.49 -16.09 2.53
C PRO A 399 10.65 -15.55 1.36
N LEU A 400 9.37 -15.23 1.59
CA LEU A 400 8.50 -14.67 0.55
C LEU A 400 8.96 -13.27 0.16
N TYR A 401 9.48 -12.53 1.13
CA TYR A 401 9.90 -11.14 0.99
C TYR A 401 11.17 -11.01 0.14
N THR A 402 12.15 -11.88 0.39
CA THR A 402 13.43 -11.89 -0.34
C THR A 402 13.24 -12.07 -1.86
N VAL A 403 12.23 -12.82 -2.31
CA VAL A 403 12.00 -13.02 -3.75
C VAL A 403 11.70 -11.70 -4.47
N GLY A 404 10.77 -10.91 -3.94
CA GLY A 404 10.32 -9.65 -4.56
C GLY A 404 11.46 -8.64 -4.68
N VAL A 405 12.17 -8.41 -3.58
CA VAL A 405 13.32 -7.50 -3.52
C VAL A 405 14.39 -7.87 -4.54
N PHE A 406 14.80 -9.15 -4.61
CA PHE A 406 15.86 -9.56 -5.53
C PHE A 406 15.43 -9.57 -7.00
N VAL A 407 14.14 -9.77 -7.31
CA VAL A 407 13.59 -9.54 -8.66
C VAL A 407 13.71 -8.06 -9.03
N SER A 408 13.28 -7.16 -8.14
CA SER A 408 13.40 -5.71 -8.33
C SER A 408 14.85 -5.28 -8.55
N PHE A 409 15.76 -5.74 -7.67
CA PHE A 409 17.17 -5.41 -7.74
C PHE A 409 17.78 -5.89 -9.05
N THR A 410 17.56 -7.15 -9.44
CA THR A 410 18.13 -7.73 -10.66
C THR A 410 17.68 -6.99 -11.92
N LEU A 411 16.40 -6.61 -12.01
CA LEU A 411 15.87 -5.83 -13.13
C LEU A 411 16.39 -4.38 -13.11
N SER A 412 16.51 -3.78 -11.94
CA SER A 412 17.09 -2.44 -11.77
C SER A 412 18.57 -2.40 -12.19
N GLN A 413 19.38 -3.36 -11.75
CA GLN A 413 20.80 -3.50 -12.17
C GLN A 413 20.91 -3.67 -13.69
N SER A 414 20.10 -4.56 -14.27
CA SER A 414 20.04 -4.78 -15.72
C SER A 414 19.67 -3.50 -16.48
N GLY A 415 18.68 -2.75 -15.97
CA GLY A 415 18.25 -1.47 -16.51
C GLY A 415 19.36 -0.42 -16.48
N MET A 416 20.11 -0.35 -15.38
CA MET A 416 21.24 0.58 -15.23
C MET A 416 22.40 0.25 -16.15
N ILE A 417 22.72 -1.03 -16.38
CA ILE A 417 23.74 -1.41 -17.36
C ILE A 417 23.35 -0.92 -18.77
N ARG A 418 22.08 -1.04 -19.14
CA ARG A 418 21.56 -0.55 -20.42
C ARG A 418 21.53 0.98 -20.48
N HIS A 419 21.22 1.65 -19.37
CA HIS A 419 21.31 3.11 -19.22
C HIS A 419 22.74 3.60 -19.50
N TRP A 420 23.75 3.01 -18.85
CA TRP A 420 25.15 3.37 -19.06
C TRP A 420 25.63 3.06 -20.48
N ASN A 421 25.23 1.92 -21.06
CA ASN A 421 25.54 1.59 -22.46
C ASN A 421 24.99 2.64 -23.44
N ARG A 422 23.78 3.17 -23.19
CA ARG A 422 23.20 4.23 -24.01
C ARG A 422 23.99 5.54 -23.89
N LEU A 423 24.39 5.94 -22.68
CA LEU A 423 25.18 7.16 -22.47
C LEU A 423 26.60 7.05 -23.04
N LEU A 424 27.25 5.89 -22.86
CA LEU A 424 28.60 5.62 -23.36
C LEU A 424 28.72 5.66 -24.89
N ARG A 425 27.61 5.49 -25.63
CA ARG A 425 27.59 5.62 -27.10
C ARG A 425 27.81 7.06 -27.57
N ASN A 426 27.35 8.03 -26.77
CA ASN A 426 27.34 9.44 -27.15
C ASN A 426 28.39 10.27 -26.38
N GLU A 427 29.12 9.66 -25.44
CA GLU A 427 30.11 10.34 -24.60
C GLU A 427 31.53 10.20 -25.16
N SER A 428 32.16 11.34 -25.45
CA SER A 428 33.50 11.45 -26.00
C SER A 428 34.56 11.86 -24.98
N ASP A 429 34.17 12.46 -23.83
CA ASP A 429 35.14 12.82 -22.77
C ASP A 429 35.74 11.55 -22.12
N PRO A 430 37.07 11.34 -22.19
CA PRO A 430 37.73 10.18 -21.57
C PRO A 430 37.46 10.05 -20.07
N ASN A 431 37.39 11.18 -19.35
CA ASN A 431 37.18 11.18 -17.91
C ASN A 431 35.74 10.80 -17.54
N ALA A 432 34.75 11.38 -18.22
CA ALA A 432 33.35 10.97 -18.09
C ALA A 432 33.17 9.49 -18.44
N ARG A 433 33.77 9.03 -19.54
CA ARG A 433 33.70 7.64 -19.99
C ARG A 433 34.28 6.67 -18.95
N ARG A 434 35.41 7.00 -18.32
CA ARG A 434 36.00 6.18 -17.24
C ARG A 434 35.09 6.09 -16.01
N ARG A 435 34.43 7.20 -15.62
CA ARG A 435 33.44 7.21 -14.52
C ARG A 435 32.22 6.35 -14.86
N MET A 436 31.70 6.44 -16.08
CA MET A 436 30.57 5.63 -16.55
C MET A 436 30.94 4.13 -16.60
N ARG A 437 32.13 3.77 -17.10
CA ARG A 437 32.59 2.37 -17.10
C ARG A 437 32.76 1.79 -15.70
N ARG A 438 33.27 2.57 -14.74
CA ARG A 438 33.32 2.15 -13.32
C ARG A 438 31.91 1.90 -12.77
N SER A 439 30.98 2.82 -13.04
CA SER A 439 29.58 2.71 -12.61
C SER A 439 28.90 1.49 -13.22
N GLN A 440 29.14 1.24 -14.51
CA GLN A 440 28.70 0.03 -15.20
C GLN A 440 29.30 -1.25 -14.60
N GLY A 441 30.60 -1.25 -14.27
CA GLY A 441 31.24 -2.40 -13.62
C GLY A 441 30.62 -2.74 -12.26
N ILE A 442 30.27 -1.72 -11.47
CA ILE A 442 29.56 -1.91 -10.19
C ILE A 442 28.17 -2.51 -10.44
N ASN A 443 27.41 -2.03 -11.43
CA ASN A 443 26.09 -2.59 -11.73
C ASN A 443 26.17 -4.00 -12.34
N ALA A 444 27.23 -4.31 -13.10
CA ALA A 444 27.46 -5.67 -13.62
C ALA A 444 27.79 -6.66 -12.50
N PHE A 445 28.66 -6.26 -11.57
CA PHE A 445 28.94 -7.05 -10.36
C PHE A 445 27.68 -7.19 -9.49
N GLY A 446 26.94 -6.09 -9.31
CA GLY A 446 25.63 -6.10 -8.64
C GLY A 446 24.64 -7.05 -9.29
N LEU A 447 24.51 -7.03 -10.62
CA LEU A 447 23.63 -7.93 -11.37
C LEU A 447 24.01 -9.39 -11.17
N ALA A 448 25.31 -9.70 -11.21
CA ALA A 448 25.79 -11.06 -10.96
C ALA A 448 25.42 -11.49 -9.53
N MET A 449 25.70 -10.68 -8.51
CA MET A 449 25.40 -11.00 -7.12
C MET A 449 23.88 -11.15 -6.87
N THR A 450 23.08 -10.17 -7.28
CA THR A 450 21.62 -10.20 -7.05
C THR A 450 20.94 -11.29 -7.87
N GLY A 451 21.42 -11.55 -9.10
CA GLY A 451 20.95 -12.64 -9.94
C GLY A 451 21.30 -14.01 -9.35
N THR A 452 22.53 -14.20 -8.84
CA THR A 452 22.92 -15.43 -8.14
C THR A 452 22.09 -15.65 -6.88
N VAL A 453 21.90 -14.61 -6.05
CA VAL A 453 21.03 -14.71 -4.87
C VAL A 453 19.61 -15.08 -5.27
N LEU A 454 19.04 -14.44 -6.29
CA LEU A 454 17.70 -14.75 -6.79
C LEU A 454 17.58 -16.23 -7.21
N VAL A 455 18.55 -16.74 -7.97
CA VAL A 455 18.58 -18.16 -8.38
C VAL A 455 18.67 -19.08 -7.16
N ILE A 456 19.53 -18.77 -6.19
CA ILE A 456 19.65 -19.58 -4.96
C ILE A 456 18.33 -19.55 -4.17
N VAL A 457 17.68 -18.40 -4.01
CA VAL A 457 16.38 -18.27 -3.34
C VAL A 457 15.34 -19.13 -4.06
N LEU A 458 15.28 -19.04 -5.39
CA LEU A 458 14.34 -19.83 -6.20
C LEU A 458 14.58 -21.33 -6.08
N ILE A 459 15.83 -21.79 -5.95
CA ILE A 459 16.11 -23.24 -5.80
C ILE A 459 15.87 -23.70 -4.36
N THR A 460 16.37 -22.94 -3.36
CA THR A 460 16.41 -23.37 -1.96
C THR A 460 15.09 -23.20 -1.22
N LYS A 461 14.28 -22.19 -1.60
CA LYS A 461 13.07 -21.80 -0.87
C LYS A 461 11.77 -22.07 -1.63
N PHE A 462 11.83 -22.65 -2.84
CA PHE A 462 10.62 -22.96 -3.61
C PHE A 462 9.66 -23.82 -2.80
N LEU A 463 10.17 -24.90 -2.20
CA LEU A 463 9.37 -25.84 -1.40
C LEU A 463 8.92 -25.26 -0.05
N VAL A 464 9.66 -24.28 0.48
CA VAL A 464 9.38 -23.67 1.80
C VAL A 464 8.30 -22.57 1.72
N GLY A 465 7.98 -22.08 0.52
CA GLY A 465 6.89 -21.11 0.33
C GLY A 465 7.19 -19.96 -0.64
N ALA A 466 8.41 -19.88 -1.21
CA ALA A 466 8.75 -18.82 -2.17
C ALA A 466 7.83 -18.81 -3.41
N TRP A 467 7.21 -19.96 -3.75
CA TRP A 467 6.23 -20.04 -4.83
C TRP A 467 5.01 -19.14 -4.60
N ILE A 468 4.63 -18.87 -3.34
CA ILE A 468 3.50 -18.00 -2.97
C ILE A 468 3.78 -16.56 -3.42
N ALA A 469 5.00 -16.08 -3.19
CA ALA A 469 5.42 -14.75 -3.64
C ALA A 469 5.37 -14.64 -5.17
N ILE A 470 5.87 -15.65 -5.88
CA ILE A 470 5.85 -15.70 -7.35
C ILE A 470 4.40 -15.73 -7.88
N ALA A 471 3.54 -16.53 -7.26
CA ALA A 471 2.13 -16.61 -7.62
C ALA A 471 1.43 -15.26 -7.39
N ALA A 472 1.68 -14.60 -6.24
CA ALA A 472 1.15 -13.27 -5.95
C ALA A 472 1.63 -12.21 -6.95
N MET A 473 2.93 -12.17 -7.25
CA MET A 473 3.50 -11.26 -8.25
C MET A 473 2.89 -11.50 -9.65
N THR A 474 2.70 -12.77 -10.03
CA THR A 474 2.10 -13.14 -11.31
C THR A 474 0.62 -12.74 -11.38
N ALA A 475 -0.13 -12.96 -10.30
CA ALA A 475 -1.53 -12.56 -10.21
C ALA A 475 -1.70 -11.04 -10.31
N ILE A 476 -0.87 -10.27 -9.59
CA ILE A 476 -0.88 -8.80 -9.65
C ILE A 476 -0.46 -8.31 -11.04
N PHE A 477 0.56 -8.91 -11.65
CA PHE A 477 0.97 -8.61 -13.02
C PHE A 477 -0.17 -8.86 -14.02
N ALA A 478 -0.82 -10.02 -13.95
CA ALA A 478 -1.94 -10.36 -14.82
C ALA A 478 -3.14 -9.41 -14.63
N LEU A 479 -3.43 -9.03 -13.38
CA LEU A 479 -4.46 -8.04 -13.07
C LEU A 479 -4.15 -6.68 -13.70
N MET A 480 -2.93 -6.17 -13.53
CA MET A 480 -2.51 -4.89 -14.12
C MET A 480 -2.59 -4.93 -15.66
N MET A 481 -2.21 -6.06 -16.26
CA MET A 481 -2.31 -6.25 -17.70
C MET A 481 -3.76 -6.32 -18.19
N GLY A 482 -4.64 -7.00 -17.43
CA GLY A 482 -6.08 -7.05 -17.70
C GLY A 482 -6.72 -5.66 -17.65
N ILE A 483 -6.38 -4.85 -16.65
CA ILE A 483 -6.86 -3.46 -16.51
C ILE A 483 -6.40 -2.61 -17.69
N LYS A 484 -5.11 -2.66 -18.04
CA LYS A 484 -4.59 -1.89 -19.17
C LYS A 484 -5.25 -2.29 -20.48
N LYS A 485 -5.37 -3.59 -20.75
CA LYS A 485 -6.04 -4.11 -21.96
C LYS A 485 -7.51 -3.65 -22.04
N HIS A 486 -8.20 -3.59 -20.91
CA HIS A 486 -9.57 -3.06 -20.86
C HIS A 486 -9.60 -1.56 -21.19
N TYR A 487 -8.70 -0.76 -20.62
CA TYR A 487 -8.64 0.67 -20.90
C TYR A 487 -8.22 1.00 -22.33
N ASP A 488 -7.28 0.25 -22.89
CA ASP A 488 -6.85 0.43 -24.27
C ASP A 488 -7.99 0.04 -25.23
N ARG A 489 -8.71 -1.06 -24.96
CA ARG A 489 -9.92 -1.45 -25.73
C ARG A 489 -11.01 -0.37 -25.70
N VAL A 490 -11.29 0.22 -24.54
CA VAL A 490 -12.29 1.30 -24.42
C VAL A 490 -11.82 2.55 -25.17
N ALA A 491 -10.53 2.88 -25.14
CA ALA A 491 -9.99 4.01 -25.88
C ALA A 491 -10.07 3.78 -27.40
N ASP A 492 -9.80 2.57 -27.87
CA ASP A 492 -9.91 2.19 -29.27
C ASP A 492 -11.37 2.23 -29.74
N GLU A 493 -12.30 1.66 -28.98
CA GLU A 493 -13.75 1.70 -29.27
C GLU A 493 -14.29 3.13 -29.37
N LEU A 494 -13.84 4.02 -28.47
CA LEU A 494 -14.23 5.43 -28.51
C LEU A 494 -13.64 6.15 -29.73
N ARG A 495 -12.39 5.86 -30.10
CA ARG A 495 -11.74 6.47 -31.27
C ARG A 495 -12.42 6.05 -32.57
N GLU A 496 -12.75 4.77 -32.72
CA GLU A 496 -13.51 4.26 -33.86
C GLU A 496 -14.90 4.92 -33.94
N ALA A 497 -15.59 5.07 -32.80
CA ALA A 497 -16.89 5.73 -32.75
C ALA A 497 -16.83 7.23 -33.11
N GLU A 498 -15.75 7.94 -32.78
CA GLU A 498 -15.53 9.34 -33.17
C GLU A 498 -15.30 9.49 -34.68
N GLU A 499 -14.62 8.53 -35.32
CA GLU A 499 -14.39 8.50 -36.76
C GLU A 499 -15.69 8.17 -37.55
N ASP A 500 -16.48 7.20 -37.08
CA ASP A 500 -17.71 6.76 -37.75
C ASP A 500 -18.92 7.70 -37.52
N ARG A 501 -18.94 8.45 -36.41
CA ARG A 501 -20.07 9.28 -36.01
C ARG A 501 -19.58 10.64 -35.52
N PRO A 502 -19.44 11.64 -36.43
CA PRO A 502 -19.11 12.99 -36.01
C PRO A 502 -20.14 13.48 -34.98
N THR A 503 -19.67 14.25 -34.00
CA THR A 503 -20.53 14.77 -32.93
C THR A 503 -21.51 15.82 -33.50
N VAL A 504 -22.65 15.37 -34.01
CA VAL A 504 -23.69 16.23 -34.58
C VAL A 504 -24.85 16.37 -33.59
N MET A 505 -25.50 17.54 -33.58
CA MET A 505 -26.69 17.78 -32.77
C MET A 505 -27.81 16.76 -33.10
N PRO A 506 -28.58 16.31 -32.08
CA PRO A 506 -29.78 15.52 -32.29
C PRO A 506 -30.72 16.19 -33.30
N SER A 507 -31.36 15.42 -34.17
CA SER A 507 -32.34 15.93 -35.15
C SER A 507 -33.67 16.26 -34.50
N ARG A 508 -34.04 15.51 -33.45
CA ARG A 508 -35.29 15.66 -32.72
C ARG A 508 -35.12 15.20 -31.28
N ASN A 509 -35.72 15.91 -30.34
CA ASN A 509 -35.76 15.57 -28.92
C ASN A 509 -37.20 15.37 -28.45
N HIS A 510 -37.52 14.13 -28.08
CA HIS A 510 -38.79 13.79 -27.42
C HIS A 510 -38.59 13.84 -25.91
N ALA A 511 -39.14 14.85 -25.24
CA ALA A 511 -39.09 14.98 -23.79
C ALA A 511 -40.29 14.31 -23.12
N ILE A 512 -40.01 13.42 -22.18
CA ILE A 512 -41.00 12.76 -21.33
C ILE A 512 -40.76 13.18 -19.88
N VAL A 513 -41.77 13.72 -19.21
CA VAL A 513 -41.71 14.01 -17.77
C VAL A 513 -42.48 12.94 -17.02
N LEU A 514 -41.80 12.22 -16.14
CA LEU A 514 -42.47 11.22 -15.30
C LEU A 514 -43.23 11.91 -14.18
N VAL A 515 -44.52 11.65 -14.11
CA VAL A 515 -45.44 12.25 -13.16
C VAL A 515 -46.10 11.14 -12.35
N SER A 516 -45.83 11.11 -11.05
CA SER A 516 -46.58 10.27 -10.11
C SER A 516 -47.73 11.03 -9.46
N LYS A 517 -47.49 12.29 -9.10
CA LYS A 517 -48.48 13.20 -8.51
C LYS A 517 -48.19 14.65 -8.88
N LEU A 518 -49.20 15.51 -8.84
CA LEU A 518 -49.06 16.94 -9.14
C LEU A 518 -48.58 17.72 -7.91
N HIS A 519 -47.26 17.82 -7.73
CA HIS A 519 -46.62 18.47 -6.58
C HIS A 519 -45.57 19.49 -7.03
N LEU A 520 -44.99 20.25 -6.10
CA LEU A 520 -43.92 21.21 -6.38
C LEU A 520 -42.72 20.61 -7.17
N PRO A 521 -42.18 19.42 -6.83
CA PRO A 521 -41.13 18.78 -7.62
C PRO A 521 -41.54 18.51 -9.08
N THR A 522 -42.75 18.00 -9.28
CA THR A 522 -43.32 17.72 -10.61
C THR A 522 -43.49 19.00 -11.41
N ARG A 523 -44.04 20.06 -10.80
CA ARG A 523 -44.20 21.37 -11.46
C ARG A 523 -42.85 21.95 -11.87
N ARG A 524 -41.82 21.81 -11.03
CA ARG A 524 -40.45 22.21 -11.35
C ARG A 524 -39.88 21.40 -12.52
N ALA A 525 -40.08 20.08 -12.53
CA ALA A 525 -39.64 19.22 -13.63
C ALA A 525 -40.33 19.56 -14.95
N LEU A 526 -41.64 19.83 -14.94
CA LEU A 526 -42.38 20.28 -16.13
C LEU A 526 -41.89 21.64 -16.64
N ALA A 527 -41.69 22.60 -15.74
CA ALA A 527 -41.16 23.92 -16.10
C ALA A 527 -39.76 23.82 -16.71
N TYR A 528 -38.89 22.99 -16.13
CA TYR A 528 -37.54 22.77 -16.64
C TYR A 528 -37.54 22.04 -17.99
N ALA A 529 -38.34 20.98 -18.14
CA ALA A 529 -38.49 20.28 -19.42
C ALA A 529 -39.08 21.17 -20.52
N LYS A 530 -39.97 22.10 -20.18
CA LYS A 530 -40.46 23.12 -21.12
C LYS A 530 -39.38 24.13 -21.50
N ALA A 531 -38.51 24.51 -20.56
CA ALA A 531 -37.41 25.44 -20.82
C ALA A 531 -36.36 24.87 -21.79
N THR A 532 -36.21 23.54 -21.90
CA THR A 532 -35.32 22.91 -22.88
C THR A 532 -35.85 22.92 -24.32
N ARG A 533 -37.05 23.47 -24.56
CA ARG A 533 -37.71 23.60 -25.88
C ARG A 533 -37.62 22.32 -26.75
N PRO A 534 -38.06 21.16 -26.25
CA PRO A 534 -38.07 19.91 -27.02
C PRO A 534 -39.10 19.97 -28.15
N ASP A 535 -38.91 19.17 -29.20
CA ASP A 535 -39.85 19.07 -30.32
C ASP A 535 -41.20 18.50 -29.89
N VAL A 536 -41.17 17.58 -28.92
CA VAL A 536 -42.36 16.96 -28.32
C VAL A 536 -42.15 16.94 -26.81
N LEU A 537 -43.15 17.38 -26.04
CA LEU A 537 -43.15 17.34 -24.58
C LEU A 537 -44.42 16.66 -24.10
N GLU A 538 -44.27 15.58 -23.36
CA GLU A 538 -45.40 14.82 -22.81
C GLU A 538 -45.15 14.49 -21.33
N ALA A 539 -46.23 14.52 -20.54
CA ALA A 539 -46.21 14.01 -19.18
C ALA A 539 -46.70 12.56 -19.20
N VAL A 540 -46.00 11.67 -18.49
CA VAL A 540 -46.33 10.24 -18.46
C VAL A 540 -46.53 9.80 -17.01
N THR A 541 -47.69 9.21 -16.75
CA THR A 541 -48.00 8.52 -15.49
C THR A 541 -48.27 7.04 -15.76
N VAL A 542 -47.95 6.18 -14.80
CA VAL A 542 -48.29 4.76 -14.85
C VAL A 542 -49.45 4.51 -13.92
N ASN A 543 -50.53 3.94 -14.46
CA ASN A 543 -51.70 3.58 -13.67
C ASN A 543 -51.39 2.33 -12.83
N VAL A 544 -51.12 2.56 -11.55
CA VAL A 544 -50.92 1.51 -10.53
C VAL A 544 -52.14 1.41 -9.60
N ASP A 545 -52.82 2.54 -9.41
CA ASP A 545 -54.06 2.68 -8.67
C ASP A 545 -54.98 3.62 -9.44
N ASP A 546 -56.12 3.09 -9.91
CA ASP A 546 -57.10 3.83 -10.71
C ASP A 546 -57.59 5.09 -10.02
N ARG A 547 -57.71 5.08 -8.68
CA ARG A 547 -58.22 6.22 -7.92
C ARG A 547 -57.22 7.38 -7.97
N ASP A 548 -55.96 7.11 -7.67
CA ASP A 548 -54.89 8.11 -7.69
C ASP A 548 -54.67 8.66 -9.11
N THR A 549 -54.72 7.80 -10.12
CA THR A 549 -54.60 8.20 -11.54
C THR A 549 -55.74 9.11 -11.97
N ARG A 550 -57.00 8.78 -11.63
CA ARG A 550 -58.16 9.64 -11.93
C ARG A 550 -58.07 10.99 -11.24
N MET A 551 -57.61 11.03 -9.98
CA MET A 551 -57.36 12.29 -9.27
C MET A 551 -56.29 13.13 -9.98
N LEU A 552 -55.18 12.51 -10.39
CA LEU A 552 -54.13 13.21 -11.12
C LEU A 552 -54.61 13.79 -12.45
N VAL A 553 -55.41 13.05 -13.22
CA VAL A 553 -55.99 13.53 -14.50
C VAL A 553 -56.90 14.73 -14.24
N LYS A 554 -57.79 14.64 -13.24
CA LYS A 554 -58.69 15.75 -12.87
C LYS A 554 -57.90 16.99 -12.44
N ASP A 555 -56.88 16.82 -11.60
CA ASP A 555 -56.02 17.91 -11.14
C ASP A 555 -55.24 18.53 -12.31
N TRP A 556 -54.83 17.71 -13.29
CA TRP A 556 -54.10 18.16 -14.47
C TRP A 556 -54.96 19.07 -15.36
N GLU A 557 -56.21 18.68 -15.60
CA GLU A 557 -57.18 19.46 -16.37
C GLU A 557 -57.56 20.76 -15.64
N ALA A 558 -57.82 20.68 -14.34
CA ALA A 558 -58.19 21.84 -13.52
C ALA A 558 -57.09 22.92 -13.48
N ASN A 559 -55.82 22.54 -13.57
CA ASN A 559 -54.69 23.47 -13.59
C ASN A 559 -54.36 23.99 -15.01
N GLY A 560 -55.07 23.56 -16.05
CA GLY A 560 -54.92 24.07 -17.42
C GLY A 560 -53.56 23.79 -18.06
N PHE A 561 -52.90 22.68 -17.72
CA PHE A 561 -51.60 22.33 -18.31
C PHE A 561 -51.75 22.06 -19.81
N LYS A 562 -51.01 22.82 -20.63
CA LYS A 562 -50.94 22.61 -22.10
C LYS A 562 -50.15 21.36 -22.52
N ILE A 563 -49.49 20.68 -21.58
CA ILE A 563 -48.69 19.49 -21.84
C ILE A 563 -49.63 18.28 -21.73
N PRO A 564 -49.71 17.39 -22.74
CA PRO A 564 -50.57 16.22 -22.68
C PRO A 564 -50.09 15.26 -21.57
N LEU A 565 -51.03 14.77 -20.75
CA LEU A 565 -50.80 13.73 -19.75
C LEU A 565 -51.22 12.38 -20.33
N LYS A 566 -50.26 11.48 -20.53
CA LYS A 566 -50.51 10.11 -20.99
C LYS A 566 -50.47 9.13 -19.82
N VAL A 567 -51.51 8.32 -19.74
CA VAL A 567 -51.67 7.26 -18.74
C VAL A 567 -51.27 5.93 -19.38
N ILE A 568 -50.30 5.24 -18.79
CA ILE A 568 -49.89 3.90 -19.21
C ILE A 568 -50.44 2.88 -18.22
N GLU A 569 -51.22 1.92 -18.71
CA GLU A 569 -51.76 0.85 -17.88
C GLU A 569 -50.66 -0.09 -17.35
N SER A 570 -50.73 -0.45 -16.06
CA SER A 570 -49.84 -1.43 -15.44
C SER A 570 -50.62 -2.51 -14.68
N PRO A 571 -50.94 -3.64 -15.34
CA PRO A 571 -51.77 -4.70 -14.74
C PRO A 571 -51.13 -5.37 -13.51
N TYR A 572 -49.80 -5.27 -13.37
CA TYR A 572 -49.05 -5.88 -12.27
C TYR A 572 -48.56 -4.87 -11.22
N ARG A 573 -49.10 -3.64 -11.21
CA ARG A 573 -48.68 -2.57 -10.30
C ARG A 573 -47.17 -2.28 -10.35
N GLU A 574 -46.56 -2.52 -11.52
CA GLU A 574 -45.14 -2.27 -11.76
C GLU A 574 -44.97 -0.95 -12.54
N ILE A 575 -44.15 -0.03 -12.05
CA ILE A 575 -43.91 1.26 -12.74
C ILE A 575 -42.80 1.14 -13.78
N THR A 576 -41.78 0.34 -13.50
CA THR A 576 -40.51 0.37 -14.25
C THR A 576 -40.66 -0.16 -15.68
N LYS A 577 -41.23 -1.36 -15.84
CA LYS A 577 -41.35 -2.01 -17.15
C LYS A 577 -42.27 -1.25 -18.13
N PRO A 578 -43.48 -0.79 -17.75
CA PRO A 578 -44.34 -0.04 -18.68
C PRO A 578 -43.72 1.26 -19.17
N VAL A 579 -42.97 1.98 -18.32
CA VAL A 579 -42.22 3.17 -18.73
C VAL A 579 -41.13 2.83 -19.74
N LEU A 580 -40.36 1.77 -19.50
CA LEU A 580 -39.31 1.34 -20.42
C LEU A 580 -39.87 0.93 -21.79
N ASP A 581 -40.98 0.21 -21.81
CA ASP A 581 -41.67 -0.21 -23.05
C ASP A 581 -42.24 1.00 -23.81
N TYR A 582 -42.74 1.99 -23.07
CA TYR A 582 -43.22 3.23 -23.66
C TYR A 582 -42.09 4.07 -24.26
N VAL A 583 -41.01 4.31 -23.52
CA VAL A 583 -39.82 5.03 -24.01
C VAL A 583 -39.25 4.32 -25.25
N LYS A 584 -39.21 2.98 -25.24
CA LYS A 584 -38.76 2.17 -26.38
C LYS A 584 -39.64 2.37 -27.62
N ARG A 585 -40.95 2.54 -27.47
CA ARG A 585 -41.88 2.83 -28.59
C ARG A 585 -41.72 4.23 -29.15
N MET A 586 -41.33 5.20 -28.32
CA MET A 586 -41.11 6.59 -28.75
C MET A 586 -39.81 6.81 -29.51
N ARG A 587 -38.90 5.85 -29.45
CA ARG A 587 -37.66 5.88 -30.22
C ARG A 587 -37.95 5.68 -31.71
N SER A 588 -37.48 6.60 -32.54
CA SER A 588 -37.57 6.44 -33.99
C SER A 588 -36.45 5.51 -34.52
N LYS A 589 -36.53 5.13 -35.80
CA LYS A 589 -35.45 4.39 -36.48
C LYS A 589 -34.22 5.29 -36.76
N ASN A 590 -34.37 6.62 -36.64
CA ASN A 590 -33.29 7.56 -36.88
C ASN A 590 -32.37 7.63 -35.64
N PRO A 591 -31.07 7.29 -35.76
CA PRO A 591 -30.14 7.30 -34.64
C PRO A 591 -29.88 8.69 -34.05
N ARG A 592 -30.30 9.77 -34.74
CA ARG A 592 -30.19 11.16 -34.27
C ARG A 592 -31.39 11.66 -33.47
N ASP A 593 -32.48 10.89 -33.42
CA ASP A 593 -33.62 11.23 -32.58
C ASP A 593 -33.37 10.71 -31.16
N VAL A 594 -33.47 11.60 -30.18
CA VAL A 594 -33.21 11.28 -28.77
C VAL A 594 -34.49 11.39 -27.96
N VAL A 595 -34.59 10.57 -26.91
CA VAL A 595 -35.67 10.65 -25.93
C VAL A 595 -35.08 11.13 -24.61
N THR A 596 -35.54 12.27 -24.11
CA THR A 596 -35.10 12.82 -22.81
C THR A 596 -36.14 12.54 -21.74
N VAL A 597 -35.80 11.74 -20.73
CA VAL A 597 -36.69 11.41 -19.62
C VAL A 597 -36.34 12.25 -18.40
N PHE A 598 -37.25 13.14 -17.99
CA PHE A 598 -37.15 13.97 -16.81
C PHE A 598 -37.75 13.24 -15.60
N ILE A 599 -36.93 13.02 -14.58
CA ILE A 599 -37.30 12.30 -13.34
C ILE A 599 -37.22 13.28 -12.17
N PRO A 600 -38.37 13.68 -11.56
CA PRO A 600 -38.35 14.42 -10.31
C PRO A 600 -37.76 13.57 -9.17
N GLU A 601 -36.79 14.10 -8.44
CA GLU A 601 -36.10 13.38 -7.35
C GLU A 601 -36.04 14.22 -6.08
N TYR A 602 -36.23 13.61 -4.91
CA TYR A 602 -36.04 14.29 -3.64
C TYR A 602 -34.56 14.25 -3.23
N VAL A 603 -33.97 15.42 -2.98
CA VAL A 603 -32.65 15.52 -2.35
C VAL A 603 -32.88 15.60 -0.85
N VAL A 604 -32.62 14.48 -0.18
CA VAL A 604 -32.82 14.28 1.25
C VAL A 604 -31.56 14.59 2.04
N GLY A 605 -31.74 14.90 3.31
CA GLY A 605 -30.63 15.13 4.21
C GLY A 605 -30.01 13.81 4.64
N ARG A 606 -30.77 12.93 5.28
CA ARG A 606 -30.20 11.80 6.00
C ARG A 606 -30.06 10.57 5.09
N TRP A 607 -29.12 9.68 5.41
CA TRP A 607 -28.86 8.51 4.56
C TRP A 607 -30.01 7.50 4.56
N TRP A 608 -30.74 7.37 5.67
CA TRP A 608 -31.91 6.50 5.78
C TRP A 608 -33.09 7.06 4.97
N GLU A 609 -33.20 8.38 4.82
CA GLU A 609 -34.23 9.03 3.99
C GLU A 609 -34.08 8.62 2.51
N HIS A 610 -32.87 8.31 2.02
CA HIS A 610 -32.67 7.78 0.66
C HIS A 610 -33.28 6.39 0.46
N PHE A 611 -33.33 5.58 1.52
CA PHE A 611 -33.99 4.27 1.46
C PHE A 611 -35.50 4.41 1.33
N LEU A 612 -36.07 5.48 1.88
CA LEU A 612 -37.51 5.72 1.90
C LEU A 612 -38.02 6.49 0.68
N HIS A 613 -37.26 7.45 0.14
CA HIS A 613 -37.83 8.44 -0.80
C HIS A 613 -37.42 8.33 -2.28
N ASN A 614 -36.43 7.50 -2.67
CA ASN A 614 -35.91 7.49 -4.06
C ASN A 614 -35.68 6.09 -4.71
N GLN A 615 -36.12 4.99 -4.10
CA GLN A 615 -35.78 3.64 -4.59
C GLN A 615 -36.32 3.35 -6.01
N SER A 616 -37.56 3.75 -6.29
CA SER A 616 -38.19 3.53 -7.60
C SER A 616 -37.53 4.36 -8.70
N ALA A 617 -37.20 5.62 -8.44
CA ALA A 617 -36.49 6.50 -9.37
C ALA A 617 -35.07 5.98 -9.68
N LEU A 618 -34.34 5.51 -8.67
CA LEU A 618 -32.99 4.95 -8.85
C LEU A 618 -32.99 3.69 -9.72
N ARG A 619 -33.96 2.78 -9.50
CA ARG A 619 -34.14 1.56 -10.32
C ARG A 619 -34.48 1.89 -11.76
N LEU A 620 -35.39 2.84 -11.99
CA LEU A 620 -35.81 3.24 -13.33
C LEU A 620 -34.68 3.94 -14.09
N LYS A 621 -33.97 4.88 -13.45
CA LYS A 621 -32.76 5.52 -14.00
C LYS A 621 -31.71 4.48 -14.38
N GLY A 622 -31.44 3.54 -13.49
CA GLY A 622 -30.50 2.45 -13.75
C GLY A 622 -30.83 1.67 -15.02
N ARG A 623 -32.12 1.39 -15.29
CA ARG A 623 -32.54 0.67 -16.51
C ARG A 623 -32.61 1.56 -17.76
N LEU A 624 -33.03 2.81 -17.63
CA LEU A 624 -33.11 3.76 -18.76
C LEU A 624 -31.74 4.07 -19.35
N LEU A 625 -30.67 4.09 -18.54
CA LEU A 625 -29.30 4.30 -19.00
C LEU A 625 -28.78 3.22 -19.96
N PHE A 626 -29.41 2.03 -19.97
CA PHE A 626 -29.08 0.97 -20.91
C PHE A 626 -29.91 1.02 -22.20
N GLN A 627 -30.78 2.03 -22.38
CA GLN A 627 -31.54 2.22 -23.61
C GLN A 627 -30.78 3.18 -24.57
N PRO A 628 -30.37 2.72 -25.77
CA PRO A 628 -29.69 3.57 -26.74
C PRO A 628 -30.55 4.77 -27.15
N GLY A 629 -29.94 5.96 -27.20
CA GLY A 629 -30.62 7.21 -27.59
C GLY A 629 -31.49 7.84 -26.49
N VAL A 630 -31.44 7.31 -25.26
CA VAL A 630 -32.23 7.82 -24.12
C VAL A 630 -31.34 8.61 -23.17
N MET A 631 -31.68 9.88 -22.95
CA MET A 631 -31.02 10.75 -21.97
C MET A 631 -31.88 10.84 -20.71
N VAL A 632 -31.29 10.63 -19.53
CA VAL A 632 -32.03 10.70 -18.26
C VAL A 632 -31.62 11.98 -17.52
N THR A 633 -32.60 12.83 -17.24
CA THR A 633 -32.40 14.10 -16.53
C THR A 633 -33.07 14.05 -15.16
N SER A 634 -32.27 13.98 -14.11
CA SER A 634 -32.78 14.07 -12.72
C SER A 634 -33.07 15.55 -12.39
N VAL A 635 -34.28 15.84 -11.94
CA VAL A 635 -34.69 17.18 -11.49
C VAL A 635 -34.78 17.18 -9.96
N PRO A 636 -33.74 17.67 -9.27
CA PRO A 636 -33.68 17.60 -7.81
C PRO A 636 -34.62 18.62 -7.15
N TRP A 637 -35.35 18.16 -6.14
CA TRP A 637 -36.07 18.99 -5.17
C TRP A 637 -35.41 18.85 -3.79
N GLN A 638 -34.82 19.93 -3.30
CA GLN A 638 -34.15 19.94 -1.99
C GLN A 638 -35.21 20.02 -0.88
N LEU A 639 -35.22 19.03 0.01
CA LEU A 639 -36.05 19.06 1.22
C LEU A 639 -35.35 19.87 2.32
N ALA A 640 -36.09 20.42 3.28
CA ALA A 640 -35.52 21.19 4.41
C ALA A 640 -34.44 20.42 5.20
N SER A 641 -34.53 19.08 5.25
CA SER A 641 -33.50 18.19 5.79
C SER A 641 -32.13 18.32 5.11
N SER A 642 -32.10 18.78 3.85
CA SER A 642 -30.90 18.98 3.03
C SER A 642 -30.29 20.39 3.17
N GLU A 643 -31.06 21.40 3.56
CA GLU A 643 -30.55 22.76 3.81
C GLU A 643 -29.57 22.80 5.00
N LYS A 644 -29.87 22.05 6.08
CA LYS A 644 -28.97 21.88 7.25
C LYS A 644 -27.59 21.28 6.92
N VAL A 645 -27.37 20.84 5.68
CA VAL A 645 -26.09 20.30 5.18
C VAL A 645 -25.23 21.38 4.56
N HIS A 646 -25.85 22.39 3.96
CA HIS A 646 -25.19 23.52 3.31
C HIS A 646 -24.77 24.61 4.32
N ASP A 647 -25.52 24.79 5.41
CA ASP A 647 -25.24 25.81 6.45
C ASP A 647 -24.06 25.52 7.39
N LYS A 648 -23.24 24.49 7.13
CA LYS A 648 -21.90 24.46 7.76
C LYS A 648 -20.99 25.43 7.02
N ALA A 649 -21.03 26.67 7.48
CA ALA A 649 -20.22 27.81 7.08
C ALA A 649 -18.92 27.41 6.39
N VAL A 650 -18.79 27.80 5.13
CA VAL A 650 -17.49 27.87 4.46
C VAL A 650 -16.66 28.90 5.23
N ILE A 651 -15.79 28.41 6.11
CA ILE A 651 -14.83 29.25 6.85
C ILE A 651 -13.94 29.93 5.80
N ALA A 652 -14.20 31.22 5.55
CA ALA A 652 -13.43 32.02 4.60
C ALA A 652 -11.93 32.00 5.01
N PRO A 653 -10.98 31.92 4.07
CA PRO A 653 -9.55 31.94 4.38
C PRO A 653 -9.19 33.13 5.29
N GLY A 654 -8.57 32.85 6.44
CA GLY A 654 -8.14 33.88 7.40
C GLY A 654 -9.13 34.21 8.53
N SER A 655 -10.38 33.72 8.50
CA SER A 655 -11.35 33.96 9.59
C SER A 655 -10.90 33.42 10.95
N VAL A 656 -10.22 32.26 10.97
CA VAL A 656 -9.58 31.71 12.18
C VAL A 656 -8.43 32.59 12.69
N ARG A 657 -7.73 33.29 11.79
CA ARG A 657 -6.63 34.22 12.14
C ARG A 657 -7.14 35.58 12.62
N ARG A 658 -8.39 35.94 12.29
CA ARG A 658 -9.03 37.20 12.68
C ARG A 658 -9.80 37.12 14.01
N GLY A 659 -9.85 35.96 14.66
CA GLY A 659 -10.55 35.81 15.95
C GLY A 659 -12.08 35.95 15.88
N LEU A 660 -12.69 35.88 14.70
CA LEU A 660 -14.15 36.06 14.50
C LEU A 660 -14.97 34.80 14.83
N HIS A 661 -14.53 34.01 15.82
CA HIS A 661 -15.32 32.93 16.39
C HIS A 661 -15.57 33.26 17.87
N GLY A 662 -16.57 34.09 18.09
CA GLY A 662 -17.18 34.36 19.38
C GLY A 662 -18.69 34.42 19.19
N GLU A 663 -19.38 33.56 19.94
CA GLU A 663 -20.77 33.67 20.38
C GLU A 663 -21.83 34.02 19.32
N ASP A 664 -22.55 32.99 18.85
CA ASP A 664 -24.01 32.98 18.91
C ASP A 664 -24.55 31.68 18.29
N THR A 665 -25.11 30.80 19.11
CA THR A 665 -26.52 30.34 19.05
C THR A 665 -26.73 29.10 19.92
N LYS A 666 -27.72 29.22 20.81
CA LYS A 666 -28.40 28.15 21.55
C LYS A 666 -29.07 27.13 20.63
#